data_AF-A0A182G5F4-F1
#
_entry.id   AF-A0A182G5F4-F1
#
_cell.length_a   1.000
_cell.length_b   1.000
_cell.length_c   1.000
_cell.angle_alpha   90.00
_cell.angle_beta   90.00
_cell.angle_gamma   90.00
#
_symmetry.space_group_name_H-M   'P 1'
#
loop_
_entity.id
_entity.type
_entity.pdbx_description
1 polymer ?
#
loop_
_entity_poly.entity_id
_entity_poly.type
_entity_poly.pdbx_seq_one_letter_code
_entity_poly.pdbx_strand_id
1 'polypeptide(L)'
;MASVGLDMWNEFYDCTMNPGTHGVQYHLDLLKALLIHLKLAEKPFKLAIDAARCNNFDDAVLIFNDTNVMWLFQCKHGILKKPISHRELFETKGHDFDLRKYLVSYFRIKQEFPGHSKFFFFTNRTLNESNLAPWVRIEKRDVDEMMNLGGSHVGLVPVEENMPRMMDVFNEDFNNLQKGLIELFDSPSLDIPERLGRIKAPLAGILEITDDGSVKFVDEDYFVCSKLYGWLKSHFSAQGKDIQHVNRKLGTQQEHMQKLINGDKRQSIRVYIQEDEVRNFFKELTFCIDQPENLMLVCEERMKQSCRFSTVQIGFIIRELEKKFDDWKNEPLNQKKKKRYLTSTYVTRCWKEIIRNIHMPMNCILTDIKKLGAKVIEAIENDHMVGCEFKCITIAKKIRDEVYEGSILWENNESLLHRAAEIGHDDMIVTLIDSHHFDVDDKCIGIPGFNSYTALHFAAYHDHVTTMKLLLEHGAQINAHTSNKWVALHICADRGQPEAIQLLIQNKADVNARNDQNNTPLHLVAQRALTGNEQVQLLKLFVDNGADLKARNENGRIPLHIAVQKGNNEFVEASLSIDKTLVSIVDKSGYTPLHIAVHHGRKRCAKVLLDLGADANARSNKGRTPLGLAKRNEHAECEQLLIDHGATTHCSKAADDDRFAIQFDLPYG
;
A
#
# COMPACT_ATOMS: atom_id res chain seq x y z
N MET A 1 -5.02 9.56 0.21
CA MET A 1 -4.40 9.48 -1.14
C MET A 1 -3.46 10.64 -1.49
N ALA A 2 -3.79 11.93 -1.24
CA ALA A 2 -2.82 13.02 -1.49
C ALA A 2 -1.59 13.02 -0.55
N SER A 3 -1.70 12.48 0.69
CA SER A 3 -0.56 12.29 1.60
C SER A 3 0.27 11.04 1.28
N VAL A 4 -0.37 9.92 0.92
CA VAL A 4 0.33 8.68 0.53
C VAL A 4 1.06 8.85 -0.81
N GLY A 5 0.51 9.67 -1.72
CA GLY A 5 1.24 10.16 -2.87
C GLY A 5 2.41 11.07 -2.48
N LEU A 6 2.28 11.90 -1.44
CA LEU A 6 3.37 12.75 -0.92
C LEU A 6 4.51 11.93 -0.28
N ASP A 7 4.20 10.87 0.45
CA ASP A 7 5.19 10.05 1.15
C ASP A 7 5.97 9.16 0.18
N MET A 8 5.28 8.55 -0.80
CA MET A 8 5.94 7.88 -1.93
C MET A 8 6.74 8.86 -2.79
N TRP A 9 6.30 10.12 -2.90
CA TRP A 9 6.98 11.11 -3.72
C TRP A 9 8.19 11.69 -3.01
N ASN A 10 8.18 11.87 -1.68
CA ASN A 10 9.37 12.24 -0.91
C ASN A 10 10.44 11.11 -0.90
N GLU A 11 10.05 9.84 -1.07
CA GLU A 11 10.99 8.71 -1.25
C GLU A 11 11.55 8.59 -2.68
N PHE A 12 10.86 9.09 -3.71
CA PHE A 12 11.25 8.96 -5.12
C PHE A 12 11.67 10.27 -5.80
N TYR A 13 11.45 11.42 -5.17
CA TYR A 13 11.77 12.75 -5.69
C TYR A 13 13.08 13.25 -5.08
N ASP A 14 14.19 12.76 -5.61
CA ASP A 14 15.53 13.23 -5.26
C ASP A 14 15.79 14.56 -6.01
N CYS A 15 15.09 15.62 -5.60
CA CYS A 15 15.31 16.94 -6.17
C CYS A 15 16.66 17.45 -5.67
N THR A 16 17.62 17.64 -6.57
CA THR A 16 18.87 18.36 -6.27
C THR A 16 18.65 19.86 -5.98
N MET A 17 17.39 20.32 -5.98
CA MET A 17 16.98 21.71 -5.70
C MET A 17 16.86 21.94 -4.20
N ASN A 18 17.44 23.04 -3.71
CA ASN A 18 17.35 23.42 -2.30
C ASN A 18 15.87 23.52 -1.83
N PRO A 19 15.40 22.64 -0.94
CA PRO A 19 14.04 22.70 -0.42
C PRO A 19 13.88 23.97 0.42
N GLY A 20 12.90 24.81 0.08
CA GLY A 20 12.59 26.04 0.82
C GLY A 20 12.33 27.30 0.00
N THR A 21 12.50 27.26 -1.33
CA THR A 21 12.13 28.39 -2.19
C THR A 21 10.69 28.28 -2.68
N HIS A 22 9.97 29.42 -2.70
CA HIS A 22 8.55 29.52 -3.09
C HIS A 22 8.23 28.91 -4.47
N GLY A 23 9.18 28.93 -5.41
CA GLY A 23 9.02 28.35 -6.73
C GLY A 23 8.97 26.82 -6.72
N VAL A 24 9.81 26.17 -5.90
CA VAL A 24 9.84 24.70 -5.77
C VAL A 24 8.53 24.21 -5.18
N GLN A 25 8.05 24.82 -4.08
CA GLN A 25 6.79 24.42 -3.45
C GLN A 25 5.62 24.49 -4.43
N TYR A 26 5.55 25.56 -5.21
CA TYR A 26 4.51 25.75 -6.20
C TYR A 26 4.56 24.69 -7.32
N HIS A 27 5.76 24.32 -7.76
CA HIS A 27 5.95 23.23 -8.72
C HIS A 27 5.44 21.89 -8.17
N LEU A 28 5.76 21.56 -6.91
CA LEU A 28 5.21 20.35 -6.26
C LEU A 28 3.67 20.39 -6.23
N ASP A 29 3.09 21.54 -5.92
CA ASP A 29 1.64 21.71 -5.83
C ASP A 29 0.96 21.66 -7.20
N LEU A 30 1.62 22.15 -8.25
CA LEU A 30 1.18 22.01 -9.64
C LEU A 30 1.11 20.53 -10.05
N LEU A 31 2.14 19.75 -9.73
CA LEU A 31 2.13 18.34 -10.06
C LEU A 31 1.02 17.58 -9.32
N LYS A 32 0.85 17.83 -8.01
CA LYS A 32 -0.24 17.24 -7.22
C LYS A 32 -1.60 17.57 -7.82
N ALA A 33 -1.82 18.83 -8.19
CA ALA A 33 -3.06 19.29 -8.81
C ALA A 33 -3.36 18.52 -10.11
N LEU A 34 -2.37 18.41 -11.00
CA LEU A 34 -2.50 17.68 -12.25
C LEU A 34 -2.79 16.19 -12.03
N LEU A 35 -2.08 15.53 -11.10
CA LEU A 35 -2.29 14.12 -10.77
C LEU A 35 -3.69 13.85 -10.22
N ILE A 36 -4.19 14.72 -9.34
CA ILE A 36 -5.55 14.66 -8.82
C ILE A 36 -6.56 14.73 -9.97
N HIS A 37 -6.41 15.71 -10.86
CA HIS A 37 -7.31 15.88 -11.99
C HIS A 37 -7.28 14.69 -12.95
N LEU A 38 -6.10 14.16 -13.26
CA LEU A 38 -5.94 12.99 -14.12
C LEU A 38 -6.58 11.74 -13.53
N LYS A 39 -6.46 11.56 -12.20
CA LYS A 39 -7.06 10.43 -11.51
C LYS A 39 -8.60 10.54 -11.46
N LEU A 40 -9.13 11.72 -11.21
CA LEU A 40 -10.58 11.98 -11.24
C LEU A 40 -11.18 11.79 -12.64
N ALA A 41 -10.40 12.09 -13.69
CA ALA A 41 -10.82 11.91 -15.08
C ALA A 41 -10.62 10.48 -15.62
N GLU A 42 -10.07 9.56 -14.81
CA GLU A 42 -9.74 8.17 -15.17
C GLU A 42 -8.89 8.03 -16.46
N LYS A 43 -8.11 9.06 -16.82
CA LYS A 43 -7.26 9.03 -18.03
C LYS A 43 -5.97 8.25 -17.74
N PRO A 44 -5.58 7.26 -18.57
CA PRO A 44 -4.33 6.53 -18.39
C PRO A 44 -3.14 7.39 -18.82
N PHE A 45 -2.19 7.63 -17.91
CA PHE A 45 -0.99 8.43 -18.19
C PHE A 45 0.27 7.79 -17.61
N LYS A 46 1.43 8.21 -18.11
CA LYS A 46 2.75 8.01 -17.49
C LYS A 46 3.33 9.37 -17.14
N LEU A 47 3.88 9.48 -15.95
CA LEU A 47 4.58 10.68 -15.49
C LEU A 47 6.09 10.43 -15.53
N ALA A 48 6.84 11.33 -16.18
CA ALA A 48 8.28 11.38 -16.15
C ALA A 48 8.72 12.70 -15.49
N ILE A 49 9.60 12.59 -14.50
CA ILE A 49 9.94 13.68 -13.58
C ILE A 49 11.40 14.14 -13.71
N ASP A 50 12.23 13.39 -14.41
CA ASP A 50 13.62 13.76 -14.68
C ASP A 50 13.94 13.45 -16.15
N ALA A 51 13.31 14.26 -17.02
CA ALA A 51 13.49 14.13 -18.45
C ALA A 51 14.63 15.06 -18.88
N ALA A 52 15.87 14.74 -18.54
CA ALA A 52 17.06 15.50 -18.96
C ALA A 52 17.11 15.77 -20.49
N ARG A 53 16.44 14.91 -21.27
CA ARG A 53 16.23 15.06 -22.73
C ARG A 53 15.32 16.24 -23.11
N CYS A 54 14.45 16.67 -22.21
CA CYS A 54 13.50 17.77 -22.38
C CYS A 54 14.05 19.15 -22.00
N ASN A 55 15.30 19.23 -21.49
CA ASN A 55 16.00 20.48 -21.19
C ASN A 55 15.10 21.48 -20.43
N ASN A 56 14.88 22.70 -20.91
CA ASN A 56 14.04 23.70 -20.22
C ASN A 56 12.52 23.40 -20.19
N PHE A 57 12.08 22.16 -20.44
CA PHE A 57 10.68 21.73 -20.32
C PHE A 57 10.59 20.39 -19.59
N ASP A 58 11.34 20.26 -18.51
CA ASP A 58 11.53 19.04 -17.73
C ASP A 58 10.80 19.03 -16.39
N ASP A 59 10.29 20.18 -15.91
CA ASP A 59 9.59 20.30 -14.62
C ASP A 59 8.48 19.24 -14.45
N ALA A 60 7.70 18.97 -15.49
CA ALA A 60 6.85 17.79 -15.55
C ALA A 60 6.68 17.32 -16.99
N VAL A 61 6.63 16.01 -17.19
CA VAL A 61 6.33 15.41 -18.50
C VAL A 61 5.25 14.34 -18.34
N LEU A 62 4.12 14.54 -18.99
CA LEU A 62 3.01 13.60 -19.02
C LEU A 62 2.88 12.96 -20.39
N ILE A 63 2.84 11.62 -20.42
CA ILE A 63 2.71 10.83 -21.64
C ILE A 63 1.36 10.10 -21.58
N PHE A 64 0.47 10.43 -22.51
CA PHE A 64 -0.84 9.84 -22.62
C PHE A 64 -0.79 8.64 -23.57
N ASN A 65 -0.99 7.44 -23.03
CA ASN A 65 -0.79 6.19 -23.79
C ASN A 65 -1.87 5.97 -24.86
N ASP A 66 -3.05 6.52 -24.66
CA ASP A 66 -4.23 6.41 -25.53
C ASP A 66 -4.13 7.31 -26.76
N THR A 67 -3.56 8.50 -26.61
CA THR A 67 -3.50 9.54 -27.65
C THR A 67 -2.11 9.71 -28.25
N ASN A 68 -1.08 9.07 -27.66
CA ASN A 68 0.33 9.26 -28.01
C ASN A 68 0.76 10.74 -28.01
N VAL A 69 0.15 11.51 -27.11
CA VAL A 69 0.42 12.94 -26.91
C VAL A 69 1.32 13.09 -25.68
N MET A 70 2.33 13.95 -25.82
CA MET A 70 3.25 14.29 -24.74
C MET A 70 3.03 15.75 -24.31
N TRP A 71 2.77 15.97 -23.02
CA TRP A 71 2.65 17.30 -22.45
C TRP A 71 3.89 17.61 -21.65
N LEU A 72 4.53 18.73 -21.98
CA LEU A 72 5.75 19.20 -21.34
C LEU A 72 5.48 20.52 -20.65
N PHE A 73 6.01 20.65 -19.45
CA PHE A 73 5.68 21.73 -18.54
C PHE A 73 6.95 22.45 -18.13
N GLN A 74 6.88 23.78 -18.08
CA GLN A 74 7.81 24.62 -17.36
C GLN A 74 7.00 25.50 -16.39
N CYS A 75 7.49 25.62 -15.18
CA CYS A 75 6.86 26.31 -14.06
C CYS A 75 7.78 27.42 -13.53
N LYS A 76 7.30 28.67 -13.57
CA LYS A 76 7.99 29.85 -13.03
C LYS A 76 7.05 30.66 -12.16
N HIS A 77 7.17 30.48 -10.85
CA HIS A 77 6.32 31.12 -9.85
C HIS A 77 7.13 31.96 -8.87
N GLY A 78 6.87 33.27 -8.84
CA GLY A 78 7.65 34.24 -8.06
C GLY A 78 6.83 34.92 -6.97
N ILE A 79 7.51 35.53 -5.99
CA ILE A 79 6.86 36.29 -4.91
C ILE A 79 6.26 37.61 -5.43
N LEU A 80 6.86 38.21 -6.46
CA LEU A 80 6.44 39.47 -7.04
C LEU A 80 5.65 39.26 -8.34
N LYS A 81 4.38 39.67 -8.36
CA LYS A 81 3.46 39.56 -9.51
C LYS A 81 3.59 40.74 -10.49
N LYS A 82 4.81 41.02 -10.96
CA LYS A 82 4.98 42.02 -12.04
C LYS A 82 4.51 41.43 -13.37
N PRO A 83 3.89 42.20 -14.28
CA PRO A 83 3.62 41.71 -15.64
C PRO A 83 4.91 41.29 -16.33
N ILE A 84 4.86 40.27 -17.17
CA ILE A 84 6.02 39.88 -18.01
C ILE A 84 6.22 40.96 -19.07
N SER A 85 7.45 41.48 -19.16
CA SER A 85 7.80 42.53 -20.12
C SER A 85 8.32 41.94 -21.43
N HIS A 86 8.19 42.68 -22.54
CA HIS A 86 8.79 42.27 -23.82
C HIS A 86 10.30 42.03 -23.73
N ARG A 87 11.01 42.81 -22.88
CA ARG A 87 12.45 42.66 -22.69
C ARG A 87 12.80 41.29 -22.14
N GLU A 88 12.04 40.82 -21.15
CA GLU A 88 12.25 39.50 -20.53
C GLU A 88 11.99 38.34 -21.49
N LEU A 89 11.08 38.52 -22.47
CA LEU A 89 10.76 37.50 -23.46
C LEU A 89 11.78 37.44 -24.60
N PHE A 90 12.33 38.58 -25.01
CA PHE A 90 13.03 38.71 -26.30
C PHE A 90 14.42 39.35 -26.24
N GLU A 91 14.69 40.26 -25.30
CA GLU A 91 15.92 41.07 -25.30
C GLU A 91 16.93 40.55 -24.27
N THR A 92 16.51 40.33 -23.03
CA THR A 92 17.42 40.03 -21.93
C THR A 92 17.76 38.54 -21.87
N LYS A 93 19.03 38.21 -22.17
CA LYS A 93 19.53 36.83 -22.17
C LYS A 93 19.59 36.25 -20.76
N GLY A 94 19.24 34.97 -20.62
CA GLY A 94 19.39 34.22 -19.36
C GLY A 94 18.31 34.48 -18.31
N HIS A 95 17.31 35.29 -18.61
CA HIS A 95 16.14 35.46 -17.74
C HIS A 95 15.22 34.24 -17.77
N ASP A 96 14.35 34.12 -16.76
CA ASP A 96 13.42 32.99 -16.63
C ASP A 96 12.49 32.81 -17.83
N PHE A 97 12.11 33.91 -18.50
CA PHE A 97 11.13 33.93 -19.59
C PHE A 97 11.76 34.10 -20.99
N ASP A 98 13.09 34.05 -21.11
CA ASP A 98 13.78 34.22 -22.41
C ASP A 98 13.34 33.14 -23.41
N LEU A 99 12.55 33.51 -24.41
CA LEU A 99 11.94 32.54 -25.32
C LEU A 99 12.94 31.84 -26.24
N ARG A 100 14.14 32.41 -26.42
CA ARG A 100 15.20 31.81 -27.25
C ARG A 100 15.66 30.47 -26.68
N LYS A 101 15.82 30.36 -25.36
CA LYS A 101 16.25 29.11 -24.69
C LYS A 101 15.19 27.99 -24.81
N TYR A 102 13.92 28.38 -24.73
CA TYR A 102 12.79 27.44 -24.88
C TYR A 102 12.61 27.00 -26.32
N LEU A 103 12.86 27.88 -27.30
CA LEU A 103 12.86 27.51 -28.72
C LEU A 103 13.95 26.47 -29.05
N VAL A 104 15.14 26.61 -28.47
CA VAL A 104 16.20 25.59 -28.62
C VAL A 104 15.77 24.25 -28.01
N SER A 105 15.18 24.27 -26.82
CA SER A 105 14.67 23.07 -26.14
C SER A 105 13.55 22.41 -26.95
N TYR A 106 12.66 23.21 -27.53
CA TYR A 106 11.59 22.77 -28.42
C TYR A 106 12.12 21.96 -29.62
N PHE A 107 13.16 22.46 -30.31
CA PHE A 107 13.73 21.72 -31.45
C PHE A 107 14.39 20.42 -31.03
N ARG A 108 15.13 20.41 -29.92
CA ARG A 108 15.75 19.19 -29.38
C ARG A 108 14.69 18.14 -29.08
N ILE A 109 13.62 18.52 -28.38
CA ILE A 109 12.51 17.63 -28.04
C ILE A 109 11.83 17.09 -29.30
N LYS A 110 11.56 17.93 -30.29
CA LYS A 110 10.93 17.49 -31.55
C LYS A 110 11.82 16.54 -32.36
N GLN A 111 13.14 16.68 -32.25
CA GLN A 111 14.09 15.77 -32.89
C GLN A 111 14.17 14.42 -32.16
N GLU A 112 14.22 14.43 -30.83
CA GLU A 112 14.35 13.21 -30.02
C GLU A 112 13.02 12.45 -29.92
N PHE A 113 11.90 13.16 -29.87
CA PHE A 113 10.55 12.62 -29.70
C PHE A 113 9.66 13.07 -30.88
N PRO A 114 9.79 12.44 -32.06
CA PRO A 114 8.95 12.75 -33.21
C PRO A 114 7.49 12.36 -32.92
N GLY A 115 6.64 13.34 -32.58
CA GLY A 115 5.24 13.12 -32.21
C GLY A 115 4.47 14.40 -31.86
N HIS A 116 3.25 14.23 -31.32
CA HIS A 116 2.38 15.33 -30.90
C HIS A 116 2.72 15.83 -29.49
N SER A 117 3.74 16.67 -29.39
CA SER A 117 4.13 17.36 -28.15
C SER A 117 3.36 18.67 -27.97
N LYS A 118 2.94 18.97 -26.73
CA LYS A 118 2.33 20.24 -26.30
C LYS A 118 3.17 20.86 -25.20
N PHE A 119 3.39 22.16 -25.26
CA PHE A 119 4.30 22.87 -24.36
C PHE A 119 3.51 23.87 -23.52
N PHE A 120 3.66 23.79 -22.21
CA PHE A 120 2.92 24.61 -21.27
C PHE A 120 3.87 25.37 -20.35
N PHE A 121 3.59 26.66 -20.16
CA PHE A 121 4.36 27.53 -19.31
C PHE A 121 3.48 28.09 -18.18
N PHE A 122 3.68 27.62 -16.95
CA PHE A 122 2.91 28.01 -15.78
C PHE A 122 3.56 29.16 -15.02
N THR A 123 2.80 30.22 -14.76
CA THR A 123 3.27 31.36 -13.98
C THR A 123 2.13 32.13 -13.30
N ASN A 124 2.42 32.78 -12.18
CA ASN A 124 1.51 33.69 -11.51
C ASN A 124 1.62 35.15 -11.98
N ARG A 125 2.43 35.41 -13.01
CA ARG A 125 2.55 36.73 -13.63
C ARG A 125 1.52 36.91 -14.75
N THR A 126 1.11 38.15 -14.98
CA THR A 126 0.21 38.55 -16.07
C THR A 126 0.98 38.78 -17.37
N LEU A 127 0.27 38.67 -18.50
CA LEU A 127 0.69 39.19 -19.80
C LEU A 127 -0.31 40.25 -20.26
N ASN A 128 0.17 41.46 -20.50
CA ASN A 128 -0.65 42.59 -20.94
C ASN A 128 -0.17 43.06 -22.32
N GLU A 129 -1.10 43.31 -23.25
CA GLU A 129 -0.76 43.81 -24.59
C GLU A 129 0.01 45.13 -24.54
N SER A 130 -0.28 46.00 -23.56
CA SER A 130 0.41 47.28 -23.38
C SER A 130 1.90 47.18 -23.04
N ASN A 131 2.35 46.02 -22.53
CA ASN A 131 3.73 45.78 -22.10
C ASN A 131 4.49 44.84 -23.05
N LEU A 132 3.79 44.29 -24.05
CA LEU A 132 4.35 43.43 -25.08
C LEU A 132 4.91 44.24 -26.24
N ALA A 133 5.78 43.61 -27.01
CA ALA A 133 6.31 44.21 -28.21
C ALA A 133 5.19 44.33 -29.26
N PRO A 134 5.19 45.37 -30.11
CA PRO A 134 4.13 45.61 -31.11
C PRO A 134 4.03 44.51 -32.19
N TRP A 135 4.91 43.52 -32.15
CA TRP A 135 5.04 42.45 -33.11
C TRP A 135 4.54 41.09 -32.60
N VAL A 136 3.92 41.08 -31.42
CA VAL A 136 3.27 39.89 -30.85
C VAL A 136 1.94 40.31 -30.23
N ARG A 137 0.88 39.56 -30.54
CA ARG A 137 -0.44 39.72 -29.90
C ARG A 137 -0.73 38.55 -28.96
N ILE A 138 -1.61 38.78 -27.99
CA ILE A 138 -2.09 37.74 -27.08
C ILE A 138 -3.39 37.17 -27.65
N GLU A 139 -3.47 35.85 -27.74
CA GLU A 139 -4.69 35.16 -28.13
C GLU A 139 -5.08 34.16 -27.04
N LYS A 140 -6.37 34.12 -26.67
CA LYS A 140 -6.86 33.13 -25.70
C LYS A 140 -6.75 31.73 -26.29
N ARG A 141 -6.29 30.76 -25.50
CA ARG A 141 -6.21 29.36 -25.90
C ARG A 141 -7.17 28.53 -25.10
N ASP A 142 -7.90 27.67 -25.80
CA ASP A 142 -8.64 26.61 -25.16
C ASP A 142 -7.66 25.49 -24.80
N VAL A 143 -7.71 25.10 -23.55
CA VAL A 143 -6.95 23.96 -23.01
C VAL A 143 -7.93 22.93 -22.49
N ASP A 144 -7.46 21.69 -22.31
CA ASP A 144 -8.25 20.66 -21.63
C ASP A 144 -8.69 21.15 -20.24
N GLU A 145 -9.88 20.77 -19.81
CA GLU A 145 -10.46 21.20 -18.53
C GLU A 145 -9.55 20.87 -17.32
N MET A 146 -8.77 19.78 -17.43
CA MET A 146 -7.79 19.39 -16.41
C MET A 146 -6.64 20.40 -16.23
N MET A 147 -6.36 21.21 -17.25
CA MET A 147 -5.33 22.26 -17.22
C MET A 147 -5.84 23.60 -16.71
N ASN A 148 -7.15 23.70 -16.44
CA ASN A 148 -7.75 24.94 -15.97
C ASN A 148 -7.66 25.08 -14.44
N LEU A 149 -6.49 25.44 -13.94
CA LEU A 149 -6.20 25.56 -12.51
C LEU A 149 -6.50 26.95 -11.91
N GLY A 150 -7.45 27.68 -12.50
CA GLY A 150 -7.94 28.97 -11.98
C GLY A 150 -7.23 30.21 -12.54
N GLY A 151 -6.31 30.06 -13.48
CA GLY A 151 -5.71 31.17 -14.24
C GLY A 151 -6.15 31.19 -15.72
N SER A 152 -5.55 32.09 -16.50
CA SER A 152 -5.86 32.26 -17.92
C SER A 152 -4.87 31.52 -18.82
N HIS A 153 -5.34 31.05 -19.97
CA HIS A 153 -4.52 30.33 -20.95
C HIS A 153 -4.42 31.15 -22.22
N VAL A 154 -3.20 31.52 -22.59
CA VAL A 154 -2.94 32.41 -23.72
C VAL A 154 -1.80 31.91 -24.57
N GLY A 155 -1.84 32.25 -25.86
CA GLY A 155 -0.77 32.04 -26.81
C GLY A 155 -0.25 33.38 -27.28
N LEU A 156 1.04 33.43 -27.54
CA LEU A 156 1.67 34.56 -28.21
C LEU A 156 1.60 34.30 -29.72
N VAL A 157 1.03 35.23 -30.48
CA VAL A 157 0.88 35.10 -31.93
C VAL A 157 1.70 36.19 -32.62
N PRO A 158 2.67 35.83 -33.47
CA PRO A 158 3.42 36.81 -34.25
C PRO A 158 2.52 37.65 -35.14
N VAL A 159 2.77 38.96 -35.20
CA VAL A 159 2.11 39.86 -36.16
C VAL A 159 2.88 39.80 -37.48
N GLU A 160 2.19 39.42 -38.56
CA GLU A 160 2.75 39.18 -39.90
C GLU A 160 3.69 40.31 -40.37
N GLU A 161 3.23 41.56 -40.23
CA GLU A 161 3.97 42.75 -40.68
C GLU A 161 5.32 42.95 -40.00
N ASN A 162 5.51 42.36 -38.83
CA ASN A 162 6.73 42.49 -38.04
C ASN A 162 7.52 41.19 -37.89
N MET A 163 7.16 40.14 -38.63
CA MET A 163 7.87 38.87 -38.61
C MET A 163 9.38 39.00 -38.89
N PRO A 164 9.85 39.87 -39.81
CA PRO A 164 11.29 40.07 -40.02
C PRO A 164 12.05 40.50 -38.77
N ARG A 165 11.48 41.40 -37.95
CA ARG A 165 12.09 41.84 -36.69
C ARG A 165 12.16 40.72 -35.66
N MET A 166 11.13 39.87 -35.60
CA MET A 166 11.15 38.69 -34.75
C MET A 166 12.26 37.72 -35.17
N MET A 167 12.42 37.50 -36.48
CA MET A 167 13.49 36.67 -37.01
C MET A 167 14.87 37.24 -36.70
N ASP A 168 15.03 38.57 -36.71
CA ASP A 168 16.28 39.22 -36.30
C ASP A 168 16.62 38.97 -34.83
N VAL A 169 15.62 38.90 -33.95
CA VAL A 169 15.80 38.60 -32.51
C VAL A 169 16.15 37.12 -32.29
N PHE A 170 15.40 36.19 -32.88
CA PHE A 170 15.66 34.76 -32.67
C PHE A 170 16.94 34.29 -33.35
N ASN A 171 17.32 34.92 -34.47
CA ASN A 171 18.59 34.69 -35.13
C ASN A 171 19.64 35.74 -34.75
N GLU A 172 19.46 36.50 -33.66
CA GLU A 172 20.39 37.58 -33.27
C GLU A 172 21.82 37.05 -33.17
N ASP A 173 22.01 35.90 -32.51
CA ASP A 173 23.32 35.27 -32.33
C ASP A 173 23.90 34.81 -33.67
N PHE A 174 23.08 34.26 -34.55
CA PHE A 174 23.51 33.88 -35.90
C PHE A 174 23.88 35.11 -36.74
N ASN A 175 23.06 36.17 -36.70
CA ASN A 175 23.28 37.41 -37.43
C ASN A 175 24.54 38.13 -36.93
N ASN A 176 24.76 38.15 -35.62
CA ASN A 176 25.94 38.71 -34.97
C ASN A 176 27.19 37.89 -35.30
N LEU A 177 27.09 36.55 -35.29
CA LEU A 177 28.13 35.65 -35.76
C LEU A 177 28.42 35.87 -37.24
N GLN A 178 27.41 35.99 -38.09
CA GLN A 178 27.55 36.24 -39.53
C GLN A 178 28.26 37.58 -39.77
N LYS A 179 27.87 38.65 -39.06
CA LYS A 179 28.56 39.95 -39.11
C LYS A 179 30.01 39.84 -38.63
N GLY A 180 30.25 39.17 -37.50
CA GLY A 180 31.59 38.94 -36.97
C GLY A 180 32.48 38.13 -37.92
N LEU A 181 31.91 37.15 -38.62
CA LEU A 181 32.60 36.40 -39.68
C LEU A 181 32.85 37.28 -40.91
N ILE A 182 31.90 38.11 -41.34
CA ILE A 182 32.15 39.06 -42.45
C ILE A 182 33.30 40.01 -42.08
N GLU A 183 33.32 40.57 -40.87
CA GLU A 183 34.42 41.43 -40.38
C GLU A 183 35.76 40.68 -40.24
N LEU A 184 35.73 39.42 -39.78
CA LEU A 184 36.90 38.54 -39.69
C LEU A 184 37.46 38.13 -41.05
N PHE A 185 36.72 38.26 -42.13
CA PHE A 185 37.16 37.85 -43.46
C PHE A 185 37.39 39.06 -44.40
N ASP A 186 36.72 40.20 -44.19
CA ASP A 186 36.80 41.40 -45.06
C ASP A 186 37.72 42.53 -44.56
N SER A 187 38.35 42.40 -43.37
CA SER A 187 39.34 43.37 -42.84
C SER A 187 40.80 42.90 -42.93
N PRO A 188 41.49 43.02 -44.08
CA PRO A 188 42.84 42.47 -44.30
C PRO A 188 43.98 43.17 -43.52
N SER A 189 43.70 44.23 -42.75
CA SER A 189 44.73 45.11 -42.17
C SER A 189 45.00 44.93 -40.66
N LEU A 190 44.40 43.93 -40.00
CA LEU A 190 44.50 43.72 -38.54
C LEU A 190 45.06 42.31 -38.23
N ASP A 191 45.83 42.18 -37.13
CA ASP A 191 46.37 40.89 -36.66
C ASP A 191 45.25 40.00 -36.06
N ILE A 192 45.41 38.68 -36.14
CA ILE A 192 44.38 37.67 -35.80
C ILE A 192 43.86 37.85 -34.35
N PRO A 193 44.70 38.05 -33.32
CA PRO A 193 44.25 38.31 -31.95
C PRO A 193 43.47 39.62 -31.81
N GLU A 194 43.81 40.65 -32.57
CA GLU A 194 43.12 41.94 -32.55
C GLU A 194 41.74 41.86 -33.22
N ARG A 195 41.62 41.05 -34.29
CA ARG A 195 40.34 40.76 -34.96
C ARG A 195 39.44 39.91 -34.07
N LEU A 196 39.98 38.86 -33.46
CA LEU A 196 39.25 38.02 -32.49
C LEU A 196 38.83 38.79 -31.24
N GLY A 197 39.66 39.73 -30.77
CA GLY A 197 39.35 40.63 -29.66
C GLY A 197 38.18 41.58 -29.96
N ARG A 198 37.96 41.97 -31.23
CA ARG A 198 36.81 42.78 -31.64
C ARG A 198 35.52 41.96 -31.81
N ILE A 199 35.64 40.67 -32.15
CA ILE A 199 34.51 39.72 -32.22
C ILE A 199 34.16 39.14 -30.83
N LYS A 200 34.89 39.56 -29.79
CA LYS A 200 34.69 39.13 -28.40
C LYS A 200 33.29 39.45 -27.86
N ALA A 201 32.60 40.48 -28.36
CA ALA A 201 31.24 40.81 -27.91
C ALA A 201 30.15 39.87 -28.47
N PRO A 202 30.07 39.60 -29.78
CA PRO A 202 29.10 38.65 -30.33
C PRO A 202 29.42 37.17 -30.04
N LEU A 203 30.67 36.84 -29.70
CA LEU A 203 31.08 35.49 -29.30
C LEU A 203 31.37 35.37 -27.79
N ALA A 204 31.01 36.37 -26.99
CA ALA A 204 31.14 36.34 -25.53
C ALA A 204 30.32 35.17 -24.96
N GLY A 205 30.99 34.20 -24.34
CA GLY A 205 30.36 32.97 -23.81
C GLY A 205 30.44 31.76 -24.76
N ILE A 206 30.78 31.97 -26.04
CA ILE A 206 31.15 30.90 -26.98
C ILE A 206 32.67 30.76 -27.05
N LEU A 207 33.40 31.87 -26.86
CA LEU A 207 34.85 31.99 -27.00
C LEU A 207 35.51 32.74 -25.83
N GLU A 208 36.59 32.18 -25.30
CA GLU A 208 37.53 32.74 -24.34
C GLU A 208 38.91 32.86 -24.98
N ILE A 209 39.56 34.01 -24.86
CA ILE A 209 40.96 34.18 -25.27
C ILE A 209 41.78 34.02 -23.99
N THR A 210 42.61 32.99 -23.92
CA THR A 210 43.48 32.75 -22.76
C THR A 210 44.70 33.65 -22.80
N ASP A 211 45.37 33.79 -21.66
CA ASP A 211 46.50 34.72 -21.47
C ASP A 211 47.69 34.47 -22.43
N ASP A 212 47.76 33.29 -23.04
CA ASP A 212 48.77 32.91 -24.05
C ASP A 212 48.38 33.30 -25.50
N GLY A 213 47.27 34.01 -25.68
CA GLY A 213 46.75 34.42 -27.00
C GLY A 213 46.06 33.29 -27.76
N SER A 214 45.91 32.11 -27.16
CA SER A 214 45.14 31.02 -27.74
C SER A 214 43.63 31.20 -27.49
N VAL A 215 42.83 30.65 -28.39
CA VAL A 215 41.38 30.83 -28.43
C VAL A 215 40.73 29.53 -27.97
N LYS A 216 40.08 29.55 -26.80
CA LYS A 216 39.29 28.46 -26.23
C LYS A 216 37.80 28.72 -26.40
N PHE A 217 36.98 27.69 -26.48
CA PHE A 217 35.52 27.82 -26.58
C PHE A 217 34.89 27.40 -25.24
N VAL A 218 33.87 28.12 -24.74
CA VAL A 218 33.42 28.08 -23.33
C VAL A 218 32.20 27.16 -23.09
N ASP A 219 31.38 26.85 -24.10
CA ASP A 219 30.18 26.02 -23.89
C ASP A 219 29.81 25.15 -25.13
N GLU A 220 29.45 23.88 -24.92
CA GLU A 220 29.17 22.89 -25.99
C GLU A 220 27.69 22.80 -26.40
N ASP A 221 26.77 23.40 -25.62
CA ASP A 221 25.32 23.15 -25.74
C ASP A 221 24.54 24.05 -26.72
N TYR A 222 25.22 24.89 -27.50
CA TYR A 222 24.58 25.66 -28.58
C TYR A 222 24.27 24.77 -29.78
N PHE A 223 23.12 24.09 -29.74
CA PHE A 223 22.55 23.23 -30.79
C PHE A 223 22.63 23.85 -32.21
N VAL A 224 22.53 25.18 -32.32
CA VAL A 224 22.56 25.93 -33.58
C VAL A 224 24.00 26.08 -34.15
N CYS A 225 25.04 26.00 -33.32
CA CYS A 225 26.43 26.28 -33.70
C CYS A 225 27.39 25.07 -33.62
N SER A 226 26.95 23.90 -33.16
CA SER A 226 27.82 22.73 -32.87
C SER A 226 28.69 22.24 -34.06
N LYS A 227 28.20 22.27 -35.31
CA LYS A 227 29.05 21.92 -36.48
C LYS A 227 29.97 23.05 -36.93
N LEU A 228 29.56 24.31 -36.75
CA LEU A 228 30.44 25.46 -36.95
C LEU A 228 31.56 25.46 -35.89
N TYR A 229 31.24 25.10 -34.64
CA TYR A 229 32.19 24.77 -33.57
C TYR A 229 33.18 23.70 -34.03
N GLY A 230 32.73 22.59 -34.60
CA GLY A 230 33.60 21.56 -35.17
C GLY A 230 34.50 22.08 -36.30
N TRP A 231 33.97 22.92 -37.19
CA TRP A 231 34.73 23.50 -38.30
C TRP A 231 35.78 24.52 -37.83
N LEU A 232 35.41 25.50 -37.00
CA LEU A 232 36.30 26.51 -36.44
C LEU A 232 37.42 25.86 -35.61
N LYS A 233 37.07 24.90 -34.74
CA LYS A 233 38.03 24.11 -33.95
C LYS A 233 39.04 23.37 -34.83
N SER A 234 38.59 22.74 -35.92
CA SER A 234 39.51 22.06 -36.86
C SER A 234 40.47 23.02 -37.59
N HIS A 235 40.07 24.29 -37.77
CA HIS A 235 40.80 25.27 -38.55
C HIS A 235 41.82 26.06 -37.72
N PHE A 236 41.46 26.42 -36.49
CA PHE A 236 42.32 27.20 -35.58
C PHE A 236 43.21 26.34 -34.67
N SER A 237 42.89 25.06 -34.47
CA SER A 237 43.73 24.16 -33.65
C SER A 237 45.01 23.67 -34.37
N ALA A 238 45.26 24.07 -35.61
CA ALA A 238 46.49 23.75 -36.31
C ALA A 238 47.56 24.81 -36.00
N GLN A 239 48.20 24.71 -34.83
CA GLN A 239 49.45 25.43 -34.56
C GLN A 239 50.45 25.13 -35.68
N GLY A 240 50.91 26.19 -36.39
CA GLY A 240 52.05 26.10 -37.31
C GLY A 240 51.79 26.23 -38.81
N LYS A 241 50.70 26.88 -39.27
CA LYS A 241 50.54 27.21 -40.70
C LYS A 241 50.67 28.71 -40.97
N ASP A 242 51.45 29.03 -42.01
CA ASP A 242 51.74 30.39 -42.51
C ASP A 242 50.44 31.20 -42.74
N ILE A 243 50.42 32.44 -42.25
CA ILE A 243 49.32 33.41 -42.38
C ILE A 243 48.86 33.56 -43.85
N GLN A 244 49.76 33.43 -44.83
CA GLN A 244 49.39 33.47 -46.24
C GLN A 244 48.61 32.22 -46.70
N HIS A 245 48.90 31.05 -46.14
CA HIS A 245 48.14 29.81 -46.39
C HIS A 245 46.76 29.88 -45.73
N VAL A 246 46.68 30.46 -44.53
CA VAL A 246 45.43 30.72 -43.82
C VAL A 246 44.57 31.68 -44.65
N ASN A 247 45.08 32.83 -45.09
CA ASN A 247 44.34 33.81 -45.91
C ASN A 247 43.87 33.28 -47.26
N ARG A 248 44.68 32.46 -47.96
CA ARG A 248 44.29 31.87 -49.26
C ARG A 248 43.18 30.83 -49.12
N LYS A 249 43.21 30.06 -48.03
CA LYS A 249 42.17 29.08 -47.71
C LYS A 249 40.89 29.75 -47.20
N LEU A 250 41.02 30.85 -46.43
CA LEU A 250 39.92 31.75 -46.05
C LEU A 250 39.16 32.24 -47.29
N GLY A 251 39.85 32.72 -48.34
CA GLY A 251 39.20 33.19 -49.58
C GLY A 251 38.39 32.11 -50.31
N THR A 252 38.92 30.89 -50.48
CA THR A 252 38.16 29.76 -51.07
C THR A 252 37.02 29.25 -50.20
N GLN A 253 37.10 29.41 -48.88
CA GLN A 253 36.04 29.02 -47.96
C GLN A 253 35.03 30.15 -47.72
N GLN A 254 35.35 31.39 -48.11
CA GLN A 254 34.42 32.52 -48.13
C GLN A 254 33.25 32.24 -49.09
N GLU A 255 33.51 31.63 -50.25
CA GLU A 255 32.46 31.13 -51.15
C GLU A 255 31.64 29.97 -50.55
N HIS A 256 32.27 29.05 -49.81
CA HIS A 256 31.55 27.97 -49.13
C HIS A 256 30.71 28.48 -47.95
N MET A 257 31.23 29.43 -47.17
CA MET A 257 30.48 30.10 -46.12
C MET A 257 29.35 30.94 -46.70
N GLN A 258 29.55 31.63 -47.82
CA GLN A 258 28.47 32.31 -48.54
C GLN A 258 27.40 31.31 -49.03
N LYS A 259 27.76 30.10 -49.46
CA LYS A 259 26.80 29.03 -49.80
C LYS A 259 26.07 28.46 -48.58
N LEU A 260 26.74 28.40 -47.44
CA LEU A 260 26.17 27.98 -46.15
C LEU A 260 25.19 29.04 -45.60
N ILE A 261 25.55 30.31 -45.74
CA ILE A 261 24.75 31.49 -45.37
C ILE A 261 23.55 31.65 -46.33
N ASN A 262 23.73 31.36 -47.62
CA ASN A 262 22.68 31.50 -48.64
C ASN A 262 21.80 30.24 -48.79
N GLY A 263 21.91 29.26 -47.89
CA GLY A 263 20.95 28.17 -47.76
C GLY A 263 21.00 27.08 -48.84
N ASP A 264 22.18 26.52 -49.14
CA ASP A 264 22.25 25.31 -49.97
C ASP A 264 21.69 24.08 -49.22
N LYS A 265 20.57 23.53 -49.72
CA LYS A 265 19.71 22.52 -49.07
C LYS A 265 20.36 21.14 -48.86
N ARG A 266 21.59 20.91 -49.29
CA ARG A 266 22.22 19.56 -49.33
C ARG A 266 23.19 19.25 -48.19
N GLN A 267 23.50 20.19 -47.30
CA GLN A 267 24.37 19.93 -46.15
C GLN A 267 23.66 20.26 -44.83
N SER A 268 23.55 19.24 -43.97
CA SER A 268 22.72 19.23 -42.75
C SER A 268 23.31 20.09 -41.62
N ILE A 269 23.32 21.41 -41.78
CA ILE A 269 23.71 22.34 -40.73
C ILE A 269 22.57 23.35 -40.56
N ARG A 270 21.72 23.18 -39.55
CA ARG A 270 20.65 24.12 -39.21
C ARG A 270 21.24 25.25 -38.37
N VAL A 271 21.78 26.28 -39.02
CA VAL A 271 22.35 27.46 -38.34
C VAL A 271 21.35 28.62 -38.25
N TYR A 272 20.34 28.64 -39.13
CA TYR A 272 19.34 29.71 -39.22
C TYR A 272 17.95 29.15 -38.94
N ILE A 273 17.29 29.72 -37.94
CA ILE A 273 15.91 29.39 -37.57
C ILE A 273 14.99 29.94 -38.65
N GLN A 274 14.10 29.10 -39.18
CA GLN A 274 13.15 29.48 -40.22
C GLN A 274 11.87 30.08 -39.64
N GLU A 275 11.19 30.89 -40.44
CA GLU A 275 9.95 31.56 -40.04
C GLU A 275 8.85 30.56 -39.62
N ASP A 276 8.65 29.51 -40.43
CA ASP A 276 7.67 28.45 -40.14
C ASP A 276 7.96 27.72 -38.82
N GLU A 277 9.25 27.59 -38.47
CA GLU A 277 9.66 26.94 -37.23
C GLU A 277 9.30 27.80 -36.02
N VAL A 278 9.53 29.12 -36.10
CA VAL A 278 9.10 30.08 -35.07
C VAL A 278 7.57 30.07 -34.94
N ARG A 279 6.84 30.07 -36.06
CA ARG A 279 5.37 30.00 -36.06
C ARG A 279 4.86 28.72 -35.39
N ASN A 280 5.46 27.58 -35.69
CA ASN A 280 5.08 26.29 -35.07
C ASN A 280 5.38 26.28 -33.58
N PHE A 281 6.51 26.83 -33.14
CA PHE A 281 6.83 26.98 -31.73
C PHE A 281 5.76 27.80 -31.01
N PHE A 282 5.42 28.98 -31.52
CA PHE A 282 4.37 29.81 -30.94
C PHE A 282 3.00 29.12 -30.95
N LYS A 283 2.68 28.36 -32.01
CA LYS A 283 1.43 27.59 -32.12
C LYS A 283 1.32 26.46 -31.10
N GLU A 284 2.43 25.86 -30.68
CA GLU A 284 2.42 24.72 -29.74
C GLU A 284 2.69 25.13 -28.29
N LEU A 285 3.22 26.33 -28.06
CA LEU A 285 3.45 26.91 -26.74
C LEU A 285 2.20 27.61 -26.19
N THR A 286 1.78 27.23 -24.99
CA THR A 286 0.67 27.85 -24.26
C THR A 286 1.17 28.38 -22.92
N PHE A 287 0.88 29.65 -22.64
CA PHE A 287 1.13 30.28 -21.34
C PHE A 287 -0.11 30.14 -20.45
N CYS A 288 0.07 29.46 -19.32
CA CYS A 288 -0.88 29.40 -18.22
C CYS A 288 -0.51 30.53 -17.24
N ILE A 289 -1.08 31.72 -17.44
CA ILE A 289 -0.82 32.93 -16.65
C ILE A 289 -1.80 33.08 -15.50
N ASP A 290 -1.55 34.04 -14.62
CA ASP A 290 -2.42 34.39 -13.48
C ASP A 290 -2.77 33.20 -12.59
N GLN A 291 -1.85 32.25 -12.50
CA GLN A 291 -2.09 31.08 -11.71
C GLN A 291 -2.14 31.45 -10.21
N PRO A 292 -3.08 30.87 -9.45
CA PRO A 292 -3.27 31.21 -8.05
C PRO A 292 -2.13 30.66 -7.20
N GLU A 293 -1.78 31.35 -6.11
CA GLU A 293 -0.67 30.93 -5.23
C GLU A 293 -0.92 29.58 -4.55
N ASN A 294 -2.19 29.26 -4.27
CA ASN A 294 -2.60 28.02 -3.63
C ASN A 294 -3.40 27.15 -4.60
N LEU A 295 -2.70 26.34 -5.38
CA LEU A 295 -3.30 25.39 -6.32
C LEU A 295 -4.10 24.28 -5.62
N MET A 296 -3.73 23.91 -4.39
CA MET A 296 -4.43 22.90 -3.63
C MET A 296 -5.84 23.36 -3.25
N LEU A 297 -6.03 24.64 -2.92
CA LEU A 297 -7.34 25.22 -2.66
C LEU A 297 -8.25 25.14 -3.91
N VAL A 298 -7.69 25.37 -5.11
CA VAL A 298 -8.44 25.22 -6.37
C VAL A 298 -8.86 23.76 -6.58
N CYS A 299 -7.96 22.81 -6.29
CA CYS A 299 -8.27 21.40 -6.35
C CYS A 299 -9.36 21.02 -5.34
N GLU A 300 -9.29 21.51 -4.11
CA GLU A 300 -10.31 21.32 -3.08
C GLU A 300 -11.67 21.88 -3.52
N GLU A 301 -11.72 23.08 -4.09
CA GLU A 301 -12.96 23.67 -4.61
C GLU A 301 -13.54 22.86 -5.78
N ARG A 302 -12.71 22.37 -6.70
CA ARG A 302 -13.17 21.49 -7.79
C ARG A 302 -13.62 20.12 -7.31
N MET A 303 -12.94 19.57 -6.30
CA MET A 303 -13.38 18.35 -5.62
C MET A 303 -14.72 18.58 -4.92
N LYS A 304 -14.93 19.75 -4.29
CA LYS A 304 -16.21 20.18 -3.70
C LYS A 304 -17.32 20.39 -4.74
N GLN A 305 -17.00 20.84 -5.96
CA GLN A 305 -18.00 21.02 -7.02
C GLN A 305 -18.35 19.69 -7.72
N SER A 306 -17.38 18.79 -7.85
CA SER A 306 -17.58 17.46 -8.44
C SER A 306 -18.34 16.51 -7.51
N CYS A 307 -18.34 16.79 -6.20
CA CYS A 307 -19.13 16.05 -5.22
C CYS A 307 -20.35 16.87 -4.78
N ARG A 308 -21.54 16.30 -4.93
CA ARG A 308 -22.83 17.00 -4.73
C ARG A 308 -23.18 17.41 -3.28
N PHE A 309 -22.25 17.44 -2.31
CA PHE A 309 -22.46 17.93 -0.95
C PHE A 309 -21.21 18.62 -0.39
N SER A 310 -21.32 19.85 0.12
CA SER A 310 -20.16 20.65 0.51
C SER A 310 -19.68 20.35 1.94
N THR A 311 -18.35 20.47 2.15
CA THR A 311 -17.64 20.40 3.44
C THR A 311 -18.35 21.14 4.57
N VAL A 312 -18.87 22.33 4.31
CA VAL A 312 -19.56 23.17 5.31
C VAL A 312 -20.87 22.53 5.79
N GLN A 313 -21.62 21.88 4.90
CA GLN A 313 -22.87 21.20 5.26
C GLN A 313 -22.60 19.95 6.11
N ILE A 314 -21.56 19.18 5.77
CA ILE A 314 -21.15 18.00 6.54
C ILE A 314 -20.62 18.42 7.92
N GLY A 315 -19.81 19.48 7.99
CA GLY A 315 -19.35 20.03 9.27
C GLY A 315 -20.50 20.52 10.16
N PHE A 316 -21.54 21.12 9.59
CA PHE A 316 -22.76 21.48 10.33
C PHE A 316 -23.51 20.25 10.85
N ILE A 317 -23.65 19.20 10.01
CA ILE A 317 -24.29 17.93 10.41
C ILE A 317 -23.51 17.28 11.56
N ILE A 318 -22.17 17.28 11.53
CA ILE A 318 -21.33 16.69 12.57
C ILE A 318 -21.49 17.44 13.89
N ARG A 319 -21.45 18.78 13.88
CA ARG A 319 -21.66 19.58 15.10
C ARG A 319 -23.05 19.38 15.70
N GLU A 320 -24.07 19.27 14.85
CA GLU A 320 -25.43 18.94 15.30
C GLU A 320 -25.52 17.52 15.88
N LEU A 321 -24.82 16.54 15.32
CA LEU A 321 -24.74 15.17 15.86
C LEU A 321 -23.99 15.13 17.19
N GLU A 322 -22.83 15.81 17.30
CA GLU A 322 -22.05 15.93 18.53
C GLU A 322 -22.86 16.57 19.65
N LYS A 323 -23.47 17.73 19.40
CA LYS A 323 -24.31 18.43 20.39
C LYS A 323 -25.45 17.54 20.87
N LYS A 324 -26.16 16.90 19.94
CA LYS A 324 -27.24 15.97 20.26
C LYS A 324 -26.75 14.76 21.06
N PHE A 325 -25.52 14.30 20.83
CA PHE A 325 -24.93 13.17 21.54
C PHE A 325 -24.55 13.56 22.97
N ASP A 326 -23.97 14.73 23.15
CA ASP A 326 -23.64 15.29 24.47
C ASP A 326 -24.92 15.58 25.29
N ASP A 327 -25.97 16.11 24.65
CA ASP A 327 -27.30 16.31 25.27
C ASP A 327 -27.90 14.95 25.73
N TRP A 328 -27.77 13.90 24.92
CA TRP A 328 -28.21 12.54 25.27
C TRP A 328 -27.38 11.93 26.41
N LYS A 329 -26.05 12.12 26.42
CA LYS A 329 -25.15 11.60 27.45
C LYS A 329 -25.49 12.18 28.83
N ASN A 330 -25.88 13.45 28.86
CA ASN A 330 -26.13 14.22 30.09
C ASN A 330 -27.60 14.17 30.57
N GLU A 331 -28.52 13.52 29.85
CA GLU A 331 -29.93 13.43 30.26
C GLU A 331 -30.14 12.44 31.44
N PRO A 332 -30.89 12.83 32.49
CA PRO A 332 -31.13 11.99 33.66
C PRO A 332 -32.01 10.77 33.33
N LEU A 333 -31.58 9.61 33.86
CA LEU A 333 -32.02 8.25 33.59
C LEU A 333 -33.53 8.04 33.34
N ASN A 334 -33.90 7.82 32.08
CA ASN A 334 -35.07 7.02 31.74
C ASN A 334 -34.78 6.16 30.49
N GLN A 335 -34.55 4.85 30.67
CA GLN A 335 -34.08 3.90 29.64
C GLN A 335 -34.95 3.88 28.36
N LYS A 336 -36.25 4.18 28.46
CA LYS A 336 -37.16 4.26 27.30
C LYS A 336 -36.91 5.46 26.38
N LYS A 337 -36.37 6.57 26.89
CA LYS A 337 -36.02 7.75 26.08
C LYS A 337 -34.63 7.61 25.45
N LYS A 338 -33.66 7.01 26.15
CA LYS A 338 -32.31 6.74 25.62
C LYS A 338 -32.34 5.88 24.33
N LYS A 339 -33.29 4.93 24.21
CA LYS A 339 -33.50 4.10 23.00
C LYS A 339 -33.96 4.87 21.74
N ARG A 340 -34.57 6.05 21.88
CA ARG A 340 -35.13 6.82 20.73
C ARG A 340 -34.09 7.69 20.01
N TYR A 341 -32.93 7.89 20.61
CA TYR A 341 -31.90 8.79 20.08
C TYR A 341 -31.24 8.23 18.81
N LEU A 342 -30.80 6.97 18.83
CA LEU A 342 -30.09 6.32 17.72
C LEU A 342 -31.01 5.64 16.69
N THR A 343 -32.27 5.41 17.06
CA THR A 343 -33.32 4.92 16.15
C THR A 343 -34.03 6.05 15.41
N SER A 344 -33.66 7.31 15.69
CA SER A 344 -34.17 8.46 14.97
C SER A 344 -33.75 8.38 13.51
N THR A 345 -34.75 8.38 12.63
CA THR A 345 -34.58 8.46 11.17
C THR A 345 -33.70 9.63 10.76
N TYR A 346 -33.70 10.71 11.54
CA TYR A 346 -32.83 11.87 11.36
C TYR A 346 -31.34 11.51 11.56
N VAL A 347 -30.99 10.88 12.68
CA VAL A 347 -29.59 10.51 12.99
C VAL A 347 -29.06 9.51 11.96
N THR A 348 -29.86 8.52 11.59
CA THR A 348 -29.51 7.55 10.54
C THR A 348 -29.33 8.24 9.18
N ARG A 349 -30.17 9.23 8.83
CA ARG A 349 -30.06 9.98 7.58
C ARG A 349 -28.82 10.87 7.55
N CYS A 350 -28.53 11.57 8.64
CA CYS A 350 -27.31 12.38 8.80
C CYS A 350 -26.04 11.54 8.61
N TRP A 351 -25.99 10.36 9.23
CA TRP A 351 -24.86 9.45 9.09
C TRP A 351 -24.72 8.85 7.69
N LYS A 352 -25.82 8.45 7.04
CA LYS A 352 -25.80 8.00 5.64
C LYS A 352 -25.28 9.09 4.70
N GLU A 353 -25.59 10.35 4.99
CA GLU A 353 -25.13 11.49 4.20
C GLU A 353 -23.63 11.77 4.42
N ILE A 354 -23.11 11.57 5.64
CA ILE A 354 -21.67 11.61 5.92
C ILE A 354 -20.93 10.51 5.15
N ILE A 355 -21.44 9.27 5.19
CA ILE A 355 -20.80 8.11 4.51
C ILE A 355 -20.79 8.27 3.00
N ARG A 356 -21.91 8.66 2.38
CA ARG A 356 -21.98 8.86 0.92
C ARG A 356 -20.97 9.88 0.39
N ASN A 357 -20.50 10.76 1.28
CA ASN A 357 -19.57 11.83 0.96
C ASN A 357 -18.23 11.66 1.70
N ILE A 358 -17.91 10.45 2.21
CA ILE A 358 -16.69 10.20 2.98
C ILE A 358 -15.43 10.11 2.11
N HIS A 359 -15.60 9.77 0.83
CA HIS A 359 -14.54 9.79 -0.19
C HIS A 359 -14.14 11.20 -0.63
N MET A 360 -14.76 12.24 -0.05
CA MET A 360 -14.36 13.62 -0.28
C MET A 360 -13.01 13.93 0.38
N PRO A 361 -12.16 14.78 -0.22
CA PRO A 361 -10.86 15.12 0.32
C PRO A 361 -11.04 16.12 1.47
N MET A 362 -11.29 15.60 2.68
CA MET A 362 -11.72 16.40 3.82
C MET A 362 -10.90 16.12 5.09
N ASN A 363 -9.60 16.34 5.04
CA ASN A 363 -8.70 16.17 6.21
C ASN A 363 -9.14 17.00 7.44
N CYS A 364 -9.74 18.18 7.23
CA CYS A 364 -10.21 19.06 8.29
C CYS A 364 -11.47 18.55 9.03
N ILE A 365 -12.32 17.77 8.37
CA ILE A 365 -13.56 17.21 8.96
C ILE A 365 -13.38 15.75 9.36
N LEU A 366 -12.47 15.01 8.70
CA LEU A 366 -12.09 13.64 9.05
C LEU A 366 -11.73 13.50 10.53
N THR A 367 -11.00 14.48 11.08
CA THR A 367 -10.60 14.47 12.49
C THR A 367 -11.81 14.57 13.42
N ASP A 368 -12.79 15.40 13.08
CA ASP A 368 -14.02 15.56 13.87
C ASP A 368 -14.94 14.34 13.72
N ILE A 369 -15.03 13.76 12.52
CA ILE A 369 -15.73 12.48 12.27
C ILE A 369 -15.11 11.34 13.10
N LYS A 370 -13.77 11.24 13.10
CA LYS A 370 -13.03 10.23 13.88
C LYS A 370 -13.27 10.41 15.38
N LYS A 371 -13.23 11.65 15.89
CA LYS A 371 -13.49 11.96 17.31
C LYS A 371 -14.93 11.63 17.71
N LEU A 372 -15.91 12.01 16.90
CA LEU A 372 -17.31 11.68 17.16
C LEU A 372 -17.54 10.16 17.10
N GLY A 373 -16.96 9.47 16.11
CA GLY A 373 -17.00 8.00 15.99
C GLY A 373 -16.40 7.29 17.20
N ALA A 374 -15.23 7.73 17.67
CA ALA A 374 -14.56 7.18 18.86
C ALA A 374 -15.39 7.40 20.13
N LYS A 375 -15.93 8.61 20.35
CA LYS A 375 -16.82 8.91 21.50
C LYS A 375 -18.07 8.03 21.51
N VAL A 376 -18.65 7.78 20.33
CA VAL A 376 -19.83 6.91 20.19
C VAL A 376 -19.47 5.46 20.50
N ILE A 377 -18.33 4.96 20.02
CA ILE A 377 -17.85 3.60 20.29
C ILE A 377 -17.50 3.40 21.77
N GLU A 378 -16.77 4.33 22.38
CA GLU A 378 -16.43 4.29 23.81
C GLU A 378 -17.69 4.28 24.69
N ALA A 379 -18.73 5.03 24.32
CA ALA A 379 -20.02 5.00 25.01
C ALA A 379 -20.78 3.67 24.79
N ILE A 380 -20.51 2.96 23.70
CA ILE A 380 -21.08 1.63 23.41
C ILE A 380 -20.37 0.55 24.22
N GLU A 381 -19.05 0.61 24.29
CA GLU A 381 -18.20 -0.37 24.98
C GLU A 381 -18.31 -0.27 26.50
N ASN A 382 -18.50 0.93 27.05
CA ASN A 382 -18.69 1.15 28.50
C ASN A 382 -20.13 0.86 29.00
N ASP A 383 -20.83 -0.08 28.37
CA ASP A 383 -22.10 -0.66 28.84
C ASP A 383 -23.31 0.30 28.93
N HIS A 384 -23.20 1.54 28.44
CA HIS A 384 -24.31 2.50 28.43
C HIS A 384 -25.35 2.26 27.31
N MET A 385 -25.12 1.29 26.42
CA MET A 385 -25.82 1.15 25.13
C MET A 385 -26.32 -0.28 24.84
N VAL A 386 -26.64 -1.07 25.86
CA VAL A 386 -27.28 -2.37 25.69
C VAL A 386 -28.68 -2.18 25.06
N GLY A 387 -28.76 -2.32 23.73
CA GLY A 387 -30.01 -2.27 22.97
C GLY A 387 -30.14 -1.20 21.89
N CYS A 388 -29.04 -0.61 21.39
CA CYS A 388 -29.08 0.24 20.19
C CYS A 388 -29.12 -0.61 18.90
N GLU A 389 -29.96 -0.20 17.94
CA GLU A 389 -30.10 -0.91 16.65
C GLU A 389 -28.82 -0.84 15.81
N PHE A 390 -28.42 -2.03 15.37
CA PHE A 390 -27.27 -2.44 14.54
C PHE A 390 -26.79 -1.47 13.44
N LYS A 391 -27.68 -0.64 12.89
CA LYS A 391 -27.35 0.31 11.80
C LYS A 391 -26.36 1.38 12.23
N CYS A 392 -26.47 1.91 13.46
CA CYS A 392 -25.57 2.96 13.93
C CYS A 392 -24.16 2.42 14.25
N ILE A 393 -24.08 1.18 14.73
CA ILE A 393 -22.81 0.48 15.01
C ILE A 393 -22.08 0.15 13.69
N THR A 394 -22.81 -0.36 12.70
CA THR A 394 -22.28 -0.68 11.37
C THR A 394 -21.75 0.58 10.68
N ILE A 395 -22.49 1.68 10.76
CA ILE A 395 -22.10 2.98 10.21
C ILE A 395 -20.85 3.54 10.89
N ALA A 396 -20.78 3.53 12.24
CA ALA A 396 -19.61 4.04 12.97
C ALA A 396 -18.34 3.21 12.69
N LYS A 397 -18.47 1.90 12.52
CA LYS A 397 -17.36 1.01 12.15
C LYS A 397 -16.94 1.17 10.69
N LYS A 398 -17.90 1.29 9.76
CA LYS A 398 -17.61 1.55 8.34
C LYS A 398 -16.89 2.89 8.10
N ILE A 399 -17.20 3.90 8.90
CA ILE A 399 -16.51 5.21 8.90
C ILE A 399 -15.09 5.12 9.45
N ARG A 400 -14.83 4.24 10.42
CA ARG A 400 -13.45 3.95 10.88
C ARG A 400 -12.65 3.26 9.78
N ASP A 401 -13.28 2.34 9.06
CA ASP A 401 -12.62 1.42 8.13
C ASP A 401 -12.43 2.04 6.71
N GLU A 402 -13.38 2.85 6.20
CA GLU A 402 -13.25 3.54 4.87
C GLU A 402 -12.35 4.80 4.91
N VAL A 403 -11.92 5.26 6.09
CA VAL A 403 -11.11 6.48 6.29
C VAL A 403 -9.61 6.17 6.47
N TYR A 404 -9.24 4.88 6.51
CA TYR A 404 -7.87 4.40 6.69
C TYR A 404 -7.39 3.61 5.45
N GLU A 405 -7.35 4.23 4.28
CA GLU A 405 -6.55 3.71 3.16
C GLU A 405 -5.18 4.37 3.12
N GLY A 406 -4.18 3.61 3.59
CA GLY A 406 -2.76 3.93 3.52
C GLY A 406 -2.07 3.87 4.87
N SER A 407 -1.30 2.80 5.07
CA SER A 407 -0.29 2.63 6.12
C SER A 407 -0.76 2.83 7.57
N ILE A 408 -1.55 1.88 8.08
CA ILE A 408 -1.37 1.40 9.46
C ILE A 408 -1.47 -0.13 9.37
N LEU A 409 -0.30 -0.80 9.38
CA LEU A 409 -0.16 -2.07 10.07
C LEU A 409 -0.88 -1.88 11.40
N TRP A 410 -2.02 -2.56 11.59
CA TRP A 410 -2.64 -2.65 12.90
C TRP A 410 -1.51 -2.87 13.90
N GLU A 411 -1.35 -1.96 14.87
CA GLU A 411 -0.20 -1.98 15.77
C GLU A 411 -0.15 -3.26 16.63
N ASN A 412 -1.08 -4.21 16.45
CA ASN A 412 -0.83 -5.64 16.52
C ASN A 412 -1.53 -6.32 15.33
N ASN A 413 -0.89 -7.32 14.70
CA ASN A 413 -1.25 -8.01 13.44
C ASN A 413 -2.66 -8.69 13.38
N GLU A 414 -3.73 -7.95 13.64
CA GLU A 414 -5.11 -8.43 13.65
C GLU A 414 -5.77 -8.18 12.29
N SER A 415 -6.22 -9.23 11.59
CA SER A 415 -7.15 -9.05 10.47
C SER A 415 -8.57 -8.90 11.01
N LEU A 416 -9.32 -7.95 10.42
CA LEU A 416 -10.69 -7.60 10.81
C LEU A 416 -11.63 -8.82 10.74
N LEU A 417 -11.33 -9.79 9.87
CA LEU A 417 -12.05 -11.05 9.76
C LEU A 417 -11.85 -11.94 11.00
N HIS A 418 -10.63 -12.03 11.54
CA HIS A 418 -10.35 -12.79 12.77
C HIS A 418 -11.09 -12.18 13.96
N ARG A 419 -11.08 -10.85 14.10
CA ARG A 419 -11.79 -10.18 15.19
C ARG A 419 -13.29 -10.33 15.08
N ALA A 420 -13.85 -10.24 13.87
CA ALA A 420 -15.28 -10.50 13.62
C ALA A 420 -15.65 -11.95 14.00
N ALA A 421 -14.77 -12.91 13.74
CA ALA A 421 -14.96 -14.31 14.10
C ALA A 421 -14.81 -14.56 15.60
N GLU A 422 -13.91 -13.86 16.28
CA GLU A 422 -13.70 -13.92 17.72
C GLU A 422 -14.93 -13.46 18.51
N ILE A 423 -15.63 -12.43 18.03
CA ILE A 423 -16.82 -11.86 18.68
C ILE A 423 -18.15 -12.46 18.17
N GLY A 424 -18.11 -13.33 17.16
CA GLY A 424 -19.29 -13.99 16.59
C GLY A 424 -20.19 -13.06 15.77
N HIS A 425 -19.64 -12.10 15.04
CA HIS A 425 -20.42 -11.08 14.34
C HIS A 425 -20.73 -11.47 12.88
N ASP A 426 -21.71 -12.36 12.73
CA ASP A 426 -22.14 -12.99 11.48
C ASP A 426 -22.31 -12.02 10.28
N ASP A 427 -23.03 -10.91 10.44
CA ASP A 427 -23.26 -9.96 9.35
C ASP A 427 -21.95 -9.29 8.85
N MET A 428 -20.97 -9.13 9.73
CA MET A 428 -19.67 -8.56 9.39
C MET A 428 -18.86 -9.58 8.59
N ILE A 429 -18.91 -10.85 8.99
CA ILE A 429 -18.25 -11.94 8.26
C ILE A 429 -18.76 -11.99 6.82
N VAL A 430 -20.08 -11.98 6.61
CA VAL A 430 -20.69 -11.96 5.27
C VAL A 430 -20.24 -10.73 4.49
N THR A 431 -20.33 -9.54 5.09
CA THR A 431 -19.96 -8.28 4.42
C THR A 431 -18.48 -8.24 4.02
N LEU A 432 -17.58 -8.73 4.89
CA LEU A 432 -16.14 -8.74 4.63
C LEU A 432 -15.81 -9.73 3.51
N ILE A 433 -16.40 -10.92 3.54
CA ILE A 433 -16.14 -11.95 2.51
C ILE A 433 -16.71 -11.52 1.15
N ASP A 434 -17.94 -10.98 1.11
CA ASP A 434 -18.60 -10.51 -0.12
C ASP A 434 -17.87 -9.32 -0.77
N SER A 435 -17.06 -8.58 0.00
CA SER A 435 -16.27 -7.47 -0.54
C SER A 435 -15.10 -7.93 -1.43
N HIS A 436 -14.79 -9.23 -1.48
CA HIS A 436 -13.67 -9.83 -2.22
C HIS A 436 -12.27 -9.28 -1.88
N HIS A 437 -12.13 -8.54 -0.77
CA HIS A 437 -10.87 -7.96 -0.34
C HIS A 437 -10.12 -8.79 0.71
N PHE A 438 -10.77 -9.81 1.29
CA PHE A 438 -10.21 -10.63 2.36
C PHE A 438 -10.18 -12.10 1.95
N ASP A 439 -9.07 -12.77 2.23
CA ASP A 439 -8.99 -14.22 2.12
C ASP A 439 -9.62 -14.84 3.40
N VAL A 440 -10.60 -15.72 3.20
CA VAL A 440 -11.31 -16.39 4.30
C VAL A 440 -10.37 -17.25 5.16
N ASP A 441 -9.27 -17.72 4.56
CA ASP A 441 -8.27 -18.58 5.20
C ASP A 441 -7.01 -17.82 5.65
N ASP A 442 -7.07 -16.48 5.69
CA ASP A 442 -5.99 -15.67 6.21
C ASP A 442 -5.56 -16.16 7.60
N LYS A 443 -4.24 -16.26 7.77
CA LYS A 443 -3.63 -16.72 9.01
C LYS A 443 -3.25 -15.52 9.86
N CYS A 444 -3.69 -15.53 11.11
CA CYS A 444 -3.31 -14.55 12.11
C CYS A 444 -1.80 -14.61 12.35
N ILE A 445 -1.16 -13.44 12.42
CA ILE A 445 0.27 -13.27 12.72
C ILE A 445 0.35 -12.42 13.99
N GLY A 446 1.45 -12.51 14.75
CA GLY A 446 1.77 -11.54 15.81
C GLY A 446 0.96 -11.62 17.11
N ILE A 447 -0.02 -12.52 17.24
CA ILE A 447 -0.70 -12.77 18.54
C ILE A 447 0.00 -13.95 19.24
N PRO A 448 0.64 -13.71 20.41
CA PRO A 448 1.22 -14.79 21.19
C PRO A 448 0.18 -15.87 21.51
N GLY A 449 0.47 -17.11 21.11
CA GLY A 449 -0.43 -18.26 21.30
C GLY A 449 -1.46 -18.50 20.21
N PHE A 450 -1.74 -17.51 19.34
CA PHE A 450 -2.73 -17.62 18.25
C PHE A 450 -2.12 -17.46 16.85
N ASN A 451 -0.79 -17.53 16.74
CA ASN A 451 -0.12 -17.53 15.45
C ASN A 451 -0.62 -18.67 14.55
N SER A 452 -0.85 -18.37 13.28
CA SER A 452 -1.42 -19.27 12.26
C SER A 452 -2.88 -19.68 12.48
N TYR A 453 -3.63 -19.01 13.36
CA TYR A 453 -5.08 -19.23 13.49
C TYR A 453 -5.81 -18.57 12.32
N THR A 454 -6.79 -19.26 11.75
CA THR A 454 -7.73 -18.69 10.76
C THR A 454 -8.98 -18.19 11.44
N ALA A 455 -9.84 -17.45 10.74
CA ALA A 455 -11.14 -17.01 11.26
C ALA A 455 -11.98 -18.18 11.80
N LEU A 456 -11.92 -19.33 11.12
CA LEU A 456 -12.60 -20.55 11.57
C LEU A 456 -12.08 -21.07 12.93
N HIS A 457 -10.77 -20.94 13.20
CA HIS A 457 -10.20 -21.31 14.49
C HIS A 457 -10.66 -20.38 15.62
N PHE A 458 -10.77 -19.07 15.37
CA PHE A 458 -11.30 -18.12 16.35
C PHE A 458 -12.79 -18.40 16.63
N ALA A 459 -13.60 -18.58 15.60
CA ALA A 459 -15.02 -18.92 15.77
C ALA A 459 -15.19 -20.23 16.56
N ALA A 460 -14.37 -21.25 16.27
CA ALA A 460 -14.33 -22.50 17.05
C ALA A 460 -13.92 -22.28 18.52
N TYR A 461 -12.90 -21.45 18.77
CA TYR A 461 -12.43 -21.17 20.13
C TYR A 461 -13.52 -20.49 20.99
N HIS A 462 -14.35 -19.64 20.39
CA HIS A 462 -15.40 -18.90 21.09
C HIS A 462 -16.81 -19.50 20.99
N ASP A 463 -16.96 -20.69 20.40
CA ASP A 463 -18.24 -21.40 20.24
C ASP A 463 -19.26 -20.66 19.36
N HIS A 464 -18.78 -19.92 18.36
CA HIS A 464 -19.64 -19.17 17.43
C HIS A 464 -20.07 -20.06 16.25
N VAL A 465 -20.96 -21.01 16.52
CA VAL A 465 -21.44 -22.02 15.55
C VAL A 465 -22.00 -21.38 14.28
N THR A 466 -22.77 -20.29 14.38
CA THR A 466 -23.30 -19.57 13.20
C THR A 466 -22.18 -18.99 12.34
N THR A 467 -21.19 -18.34 12.96
CA THR A 467 -20.02 -17.82 12.26
C THR A 467 -19.22 -18.93 11.61
N MET A 468 -19.00 -20.07 12.29
CA MET A 468 -18.32 -21.23 11.70
C MET A 468 -19.06 -21.73 10.45
N LYS A 469 -20.40 -21.81 10.51
CA LYS A 469 -21.22 -22.23 9.38
C LYS A 469 -21.07 -21.27 8.21
N LEU A 470 -21.14 -19.96 8.46
CA LEU A 470 -20.98 -18.94 7.41
C LEU A 470 -19.58 -19.01 6.78
N LEU A 471 -18.52 -19.14 7.58
CA LEU A 471 -17.15 -19.27 7.07
C LEU A 471 -17.00 -20.50 6.16
N LEU A 472 -17.56 -21.65 6.55
CA LEU A 472 -17.53 -22.87 5.74
C LEU A 472 -18.34 -22.75 4.45
N GLU A 473 -19.52 -22.12 4.50
CA GLU A 473 -20.34 -21.83 3.31
C GLU A 473 -19.60 -20.95 2.29
N HIS A 474 -18.69 -20.10 2.76
CA HIS A 474 -17.86 -19.23 1.93
C HIS A 474 -16.46 -19.81 1.64
N GLY A 475 -16.27 -21.12 1.84
CA GLY A 475 -15.08 -21.83 1.37
C GLY A 475 -13.89 -21.87 2.34
N ALA A 476 -14.08 -21.54 3.62
CA ALA A 476 -13.02 -21.72 4.62
C ALA A 476 -12.51 -23.17 4.65
N GLN A 477 -11.18 -23.33 4.69
CA GLN A 477 -10.53 -24.63 4.81
C GLN A 477 -10.83 -25.27 6.16
N ILE A 478 -11.71 -26.27 6.15
CA ILE A 478 -12.16 -26.97 7.37
C ILE A 478 -11.03 -27.66 8.15
N ASN A 479 -9.99 -28.11 7.44
CA ASN A 479 -8.81 -28.76 8.01
C ASN A 479 -7.57 -27.84 7.99
N ALA A 480 -7.75 -26.52 7.97
CA ALA A 480 -6.63 -25.58 8.09
C ALA A 480 -5.85 -25.85 9.38
N HIS A 481 -4.52 -25.78 9.30
CA HIS A 481 -3.64 -26.03 10.45
C HIS A 481 -3.12 -24.74 11.09
N THR A 482 -3.20 -24.68 12.42
CA THR A 482 -2.43 -23.74 13.26
C THR A 482 -0.95 -24.12 13.30
N SER A 483 -0.13 -23.33 13.99
CA SER A 483 1.31 -23.59 14.13
C SER A 483 1.60 -24.95 14.77
N ASN A 484 0.72 -25.42 15.66
CA ASN A 484 0.86 -26.68 16.39
C ASN A 484 0.10 -27.84 15.72
N LYS A 485 -0.26 -27.66 14.44
CA LYS A 485 -1.10 -28.55 13.61
C LYS A 485 -2.51 -28.80 14.15
N TRP A 486 -3.03 -27.94 15.02
CA TRP A 486 -4.43 -28.03 15.41
C TRP A 486 -5.31 -27.66 14.23
N VAL A 487 -6.47 -28.30 14.14
CA VAL A 487 -7.56 -27.92 13.24
C VAL A 487 -8.74 -27.44 14.09
N ALA A 488 -9.73 -26.76 13.50
CA ALA A 488 -10.91 -26.28 14.24
C ALA A 488 -11.59 -27.39 15.07
N LEU A 489 -11.64 -28.63 14.55
CA LEU A 489 -12.21 -29.78 15.25
C LEU A 489 -11.44 -30.15 16.54
N HIS A 490 -10.12 -29.95 16.59
CA HIS A 490 -9.36 -30.14 17.84
C HIS A 490 -9.75 -29.09 18.88
N ILE A 491 -9.92 -27.83 18.48
CA ILE A 491 -10.31 -26.75 19.39
C ILE A 491 -11.69 -27.04 19.99
N CYS A 492 -12.68 -27.39 19.16
CA CYS A 492 -14.02 -27.73 19.64
C CYS A 492 -14.03 -28.97 20.56
N ALA A 493 -13.18 -29.97 20.26
CA ALA A 493 -13.03 -31.15 21.09
C ALA A 493 -12.40 -30.85 22.46
N ASP A 494 -11.37 -30.00 22.51
CA ASP A 494 -10.74 -29.57 23.76
C ASP A 494 -11.62 -28.64 24.60
N ARG A 495 -12.53 -27.91 23.96
CA ARG A 495 -13.50 -27.05 24.67
C ARG A 495 -14.81 -27.74 24.98
N GLY A 496 -15.06 -28.92 24.40
CA GLY A 496 -16.25 -29.72 24.66
C GLY A 496 -17.52 -29.07 24.11
N GLN A 497 -17.51 -28.67 22.83
CA GLN A 497 -18.60 -27.96 22.15
C GLN A 497 -19.36 -28.91 21.19
N PRO A 498 -20.45 -29.57 21.60
CA PRO A 498 -21.07 -30.64 20.82
C PRO A 498 -21.66 -30.16 19.49
N GLU A 499 -22.32 -29.00 19.48
CA GLU A 499 -22.95 -28.41 18.30
C GLU A 499 -21.90 -28.02 17.26
N ALA A 500 -20.80 -27.40 17.68
CA ALA A 500 -19.68 -27.04 16.81
C ALA A 500 -18.98 -28.28 16.23
N ILE A 501 -18.78 -29.33 17.04
CA ILE A 501 -18.25 -30.63 16.58
C ILE A 501 -19.17 -31.23 15.51
N GLN A 502 -20.49 -31.25 15.77
CA GLN A 502 -21.46 -31.80 14.84
C GLN A 502 -21.46 -31.05 13.51
N LEU A 503 -21.41 -29.72 13.53
CA LEU A 503 -21.31 -28.88 12.34
C LEU A 503 -20.05 -29.22 11.52
N LEU A 504 -18.88 -29.31 12.16
CA LEU A 504 -17.62 -29.61 11.48
C LEU A 504 -17.61 -31.01 10.87
N ILE A 505 -18.08 -32.03 11.60
CA ILE A 505 -18.16 -33.40 11.09
C ILE A 505 -19.14 -33.50 9.90
N GLN A 506 -20.28 -32.82 9.96
CA GLN A 506 -21.23 -32.74 8.84
C GLN A 506 -20.61 -32.13 7.59
N ASN A 507 -19.72 -31.14 7.76
CA ASN A 507 -18.94 -30.52 6.69
C ASN A 507 -17.64 -31.27 6.34
N LYS A 508 -17.52 -32.55 6.73
CA LYS A 508 -16.40 -33.45 6.38
C LYS A 508 -15.04 -33.06 6.97
N ALA A 509 -15.03 -32.53 8.19
CA ALA A 509 -13.80 -32.38 8.95
C ALA A 509 -13.11 -33.74 9.17
N ASP A 510 -11.77 -33.76 9.12
CA ASP A 510 -11.01 -34.99 9.37
C ASP A 510 -11.04 -35.35 10.87
N VAL A 511 -11.86 -36.33 11.21
CA VAL A 511 -12.00 -36.85 12.59
C VAL A 511 -10.73 -37.52 13.13
N ASN A 512 -9.78 -37.85 12.25
CA ASN A 512 -8.50 -38.48 12.58
C ASN A 512 -7.31 -37.54 12.40
N ALA A 513 -7.55 -36.24 12.18
CA ALA A 513 -6.49 -35.23 12.11
C ALA A 513 -5.57 -35.34 13.33
N ARG A 514 -4.27 -35.13 13.14
CA ARG A 514 -3.28 -35.22 14.22
C ARG A 514 -2.60 -33.88 14.46
N ASN A 515 -2.62 -33.43 15.71
CA ASN A 515 -1.82 -32.29 16.13
C ASN A 515 -0.34 -32.69 16.37
N ASP A 516 0.52 -31.75 16.78
CA ASP A 516 1.94 -32.05 17.01
C ASP A 516 2.18 -33.15 18.06
N GLN A 517 1.31 -33.29 19.07
CA GLN A 517 1.38 -34.38 20.05
C GLN A 517 0.81 -35.72 19.54
N ASN A 518 0.52 -35.82 18.23
CA ASN A 518 -0.20 -36.92 17.61
C ASN A 518 -1.57 -37.21 18.26
N ASN A 519 -2.14 -36.26 19.00
CA ASN A 519 -3.50 -36.40 19.51
C ASN A 519 -4.46 -36.21 18.33
N THR A 520 -5.50 -37.05 18.30
CA THR A 520 -6.69 -36.84 17.46
C THR A 520 -7.74 -36.06 18.26
N PRO A 521 -8.76 -35.45 17.64
CA PRO A 521 -9.83 -34.80 18.38
C PRO A 521 -10.50 -35.72 19.41
N LEU A 522 -10.61 -37.03 19.13
CA LEU A 522 -11.16 -38.00 20.08
C LEU A 522 -10.30 -38.18 21.35
N HIS A 523 -8.97 -37.98 21.28
CA HIS A 523 -8.12 -37.93 22.48
C HIS A 523 -8.49 -36.75 23.39
N LEU A 524 -8.79 -35.59 22.79
CA LEU A 524 -9.17 -34.37 23.50
C LEU A 524 -10.57 -34.52 24.11
N VAL A 525 -11.52 -35.10 23.36
CA VAL A 525 -12.84 -35.47 23.91
C VAL A 525 -12.67 -36.36 25.13
N ALA A 526 -11.82 -37.40 25.08
CA ALA A 526 -11.58 -38.30 26.21
C ALA A 526 -10.93 -37.62 27.44
N GLN A 527 -10.25 -36.49 27.25
CA GLN A 527 -9.58 -35.73 28.32
C GLN A 527 -10.54 -34.90 29.17
N ARG A 528 -11.70 -34.54 28.64
CA ARG A 528 -12.63 -33.61 29.29
C ARG A 528 -13.47 -34.30 30.35
N ALA A 529 -13.90 -33.51 31.32
CA ALA A 529 -14.88 -33.89 32.32
C ALA A 529 -16.23 -33.28 31.91
N LEU A 530 -16.84 -33.82 30.85
CA LEU A 530 -18.20 -33.45 30.46
C LEU A 530 -19.18 -34.16 31.38
N THR A 531 -20.28 -33.50 31.72
CA THR A 531 -21.29 -34.04 32.62
C THR A 531 -22.33 -34.85 31.86
N GLY A 532 -22.69 -36.03 32.37
CA GLY A 532 -23.77 -36.84 31.81
C GLY A 532 -23.41 -37.57 30.50
N ASN A 533 -24.42 -37.81 29.66
CA ASN A 533 -24.29 -38.68 28.48
C ASN A 533 -23.65 -38.00 27.25
N GLU A 534 -23.32 -36.70 27.32
CA GLU A 534 -22.81 -35.92 26.18
C GLU A 534 -21.49 -36.50 25.63
N GLN A 535 -20.56 -36.89 26.51
CA GLN A 535 -19.27 -37.43 26.08
C GLN A 535 -19.42 -38.79 25.38
N VAL A 536 -20.40 -39.59 25.79
CA VAL A 536 -20.75 -40.86 25.13
C VAL A 536 -21.42 -40.60 23.78
N GLN A 537 -22.24 -39.55 23.66
CA GLN A 537 -22.81 -39.14 22.38
C GLN A 537 -21.72 -38.65 21.41
N LEU A 538 -20.76 -37.85 21.89
CA LEU A 538 -19.60 -37.43 21.09
C LEU A 538 -18.76 -38.63 20.65
N LEU A 539 -18.44 -39.56 21.57
CA LEU A 539 -17.74 -40.79 21.21
C LEU A 539 -18.42 -41.53 20.06
N LYS A 540 -19.75 -41.75 20.16
CA LYS A 540 -20.52 -42.40 19.11
C LYS A 540 -20.48 -41.61 17.81
N LEU A 541 -20.70 -40.29 17.86
CA LEU A 541 -20.63 -39.42 16.70
C LEU A 541 -19.27 -39.51 15.98
N PHE A 542 -18.17 -39.51 16.72
CA PHE A 542 -16.82 -39.67 16.16
C PHE A 542 -16.63 -41.06 15.52
N VAL A 543 -17.03 -42.13 16.21
CA VAL A 543 -16.91 -43.50 15.71
C VAL A 543 -17.76 -43.73 14.46
N ASP A 544 -19.00 -43.25 14.45
CA ASP A 544 -19.93 -43.34 13.33
C ASP A 544 -19.40 -42.60 12.08
N ASN A 545 -18.49 -41.64 12.26
CA ASN A 545 -17.80 -40.92 11.19
C ASN A 545 -16.36 -41.41 10.94
N GLY A 546 -15.99 -42.59 11.47
CA GLY A 546 -14.73 -43.26 11.14
C GLY A 546 -13.53 -42.90 12.02
N ALA A 547 -13.76 -42.38 13.23
CA ALA A 547 -12.66 -42.14 14.18
C ALA A 547 -11.99 -43.46 14.62
N ASP A 548 -10.65 -43.48 14.60
CA ASP A 548 -9.85 -44.62 15.03
C ASP A 548 -9.68 -44.64 16.57
N LEU A 549 -10.39 -45.54 17.24
CA LEU A 549 -10.29 -45.77 18.69
C LEU A 549 -8.91 -46.28 19.13
N LYS A 550 -8.09 -46.77 18.20
CA LYS A 550 -6.74 -47.29 18.44
C LYS A 550 -5.65 -46.29 18.04
N ALA A 551 -6.03 -45.08 17.61
CA ALA A 551 -5.07 -44.03 17.28
C ALA A 551 -4.18 -43.77 18.49
N ARG A 552 -2.86 -43.76 18.27
CA ARG A 552 -1.85 -43.55 19.32
C ARG A 552 -1.29 -42.14 19.23
N ASN A 553 -1.29 -41.43 20.36
CA ASN A 553 -0.58 -40.16 20.48
C ASN A 553 0.93 -40.35 20.70
N GLU A 554 1.66 -39.27 20.92
CA GLU A 554 3.12 -39.29 21.14
C GLU A 554 3.55 -40.17 22.31
N ASN A 555 2.71 -40.40 23.32
CA ASN A 555 3.01 -41.29 24.44
C ASN A 555 2.61 -42.75 24.16
N GLY A 556 2.15 -43.04 22.95
CA GLY A 556 1.58 -44.33 22.57
C GLY A 556 0.20 -44.58 23.17
N ARG A 557 -0.42 -43.58 23.80
CA ARG A 557 -1.72 -43.70 24.45
C ARG A 557 -2.82 -43.56 23.42
N ILE A 558 -3.84 -44.40 23.56
CA ILE A 558 -5.12 -44.30 22.83
C ILE A 558 -6.15 -43.50 23.65
N PRO A 559 -7.28 -43.04 23.08
CA PRO A 559 -8.28 -42.26 23.81
C PRO A 559 -8.77 -42.92 25.11
N LEU A 560 -8.90 -44.26 25.13
CA LEU A 560 -9.27 -45.02 26.33
C LEU A 560 -8.29 -44.79 27.50
N HIS A 561 -6.97 -44.73 27.24
CA HIS A 561 -5.98 -44.49 28.30
C HIS A 561 -6.19 -43.11 28.95
N ILE A 562 -6.54 -42.10 28.15
CA ILE A 562 -6.79 -40.74 28.64
C ILE A 562 -8.08 -40.71 29.47
N ALA A 563 -9.17 -41.31 28.98
CA ALA A 563 -10.43 -41.40 29.71
C ALA A 563 -10.26 -42.10 31.07
N VAL A 564 -9.52 -43.21 31.09
CA VAL A 564 -9.19 -43.92 32.33
C VAL A 564 -8.39 -43.03 33.28
N GLN A 565 -7.35 -42.33 32.81
CA GLN A 565 -6.58 -41.42 33.66
C GLN A 565 -7.47 -40.34 34.31
N LYS A 566 -8.44 -39.81 33.55
CA LYS A 566 -9.40 -38.81 34.03
C LYS A 566 -10.51 -39.40 34.91
N GLY A 567 -10.67 -40.73 34.93
CA GLY A 567 -11.69 -41.41 35.73
C GLY A 567 -13.09 -41.36 35.12
N ASN A 568 -13.18 -41.20 33.80
CA ASN A 568 -14.43 -41.14 33.07
C ASN A 568 -14.97 -42.54 32.80
N ASN A 569 -15.83 -43.03 33.68
CA ASN A 569 -16.30 -44.41 33.65
C ASN A 569 -17.24 -44.65 32.47
N GLU A 570 -18.11 -43.68 32.16
CA GLU A 570 -19.13 -43.77 31.12
C GLU A 570 -18.47 -43.84 29.72
N PHE A 571 -17.42 -43.05 29.47
CA PHE A 571 -16.65 -43.14 28.23
C PHE A 571 -15.86 -44.45 28.12
N VAL A 572 -15.33 -44.95 29.24
CA VAL A 572 -14.62 -46.24 29.30
C VAL A 572 -15.58 -47.39 28.96
N GLU A 573 -16.73 -47.46 29.64
CA GLU A 573 -17.76 -48.47 29.38
C GLU A 573 -18.25 -48.40 27.92
N ALA A 574 -18.54 -47.20 27.42
CA ALA A 574 -18.99 -47.02 26.04
C ALA A 574 -17.92 -47.42 25.01
N SER A 575 -16.65 -47.01 25.19
CA SER A 575 -15.56 -47.37 24.28
C SER A 575 -15.35 -48.87 24.21
N LEU A 576 -15.41 -49.56 25.36
CA LEU A 576 -15.25 -51.00 25.45
C LEU A 576 -16.46 -51.79 24.95
N SER A 577 -17.65 -51.18 24.99
CA SER A 577 -18.84 -51.74 24.35
C SER A 577 -18.73 -51.75 22.82
N ILE A 578 -17.99 -50.79 22.25
CA ILE A 578 -17.75 -50.67 20.81
C ILE A 578 -16.61 -51.60 20.38
N ASP A 579 -15.45 -51.54 21.06
CA ASP A 579 -14.31 -52.41 20.79
C ASP A 579 -13.68 -52.92 22.10
N LYS A 580 -13.93 -54.20 22.41
CA LYS A 580 -13.37 -54.85 23.60
C LYS A 580 -11.85 -55.04 23.53
N THR A 581 -11.25 -55.05 22.34
CA THR A 581 -9.80 -55.29 22.20
C THR A 581 -8.96 -54.16 22.79
N LEU A 582 -9.55 -52.99 23.01
CA LEU A 582 -8.91 -51.81 23.60
C LEU A 582 -8.38 -52.06 25.03
N VAL A 583 -8.95 -53.01 25.79
CA VAL A 583 -8.51 -53.34 27.17
C VAL A 583 -7.05 -53.79 27.28
N SER A 584 -6.48 -54.30 26.18
CA SER A 584 -5.15 -54.91 26.14
C SER A 584 -4.07 -54.02 25.52
N ILE A 585 -4.45 -52.88 24.93
CA ILE A 585 -3.51 -52.01 24.22
C ILE A 585 -2.57 -51.35 25.23
N VAL A 586 -1.27 -51.40 24.98
CA VAL A 586 -0.26 -50.80 25.86
C VAL A 586 0.24 -49.46 25.32
N ASP A 587 0.56 -48.51 26.19
CA ASP A 587 1.28 -47.27 25.84
C ASP A 587 2.81 -47.49 25.64
N LYS A 588 3.59 -46.42 25.40
CA LYS A 588 5.05 -46.54 25.20
C LYS A 588 5.80 -47.11 26.41
N SER A 589 5.24 -47.03 27.62
CA SER A 589 5.82 -47.61 28.83
C SER A 589 5.38 -49.07 29.08
N GLY A 590 4.57 -49.63 28.17
CA GLY A 590 3.96 -50.94 28.36
C GLY A 590 2.76 -50.90 29.31
N TYR A 591 2.22 -49.72 29.66
CA TYR A 591 1.05 -49.65 30.54
C TYR A 591 -0.23 -49.91 29.75
N THR A 592 -1.00 -50.90 30.20
CA THR A 592 -2.39 -51.13 29.78
C THR A 592 -3.32 -50.10 30.42
N PRO A 593 -4.59 -49.96 29.97
CA PRO A 593 -5.58 -49.12 30.64
C PRO A 593 -5.72 -49.48 32.13
N LEU A 594 -5.62 -50.76 32.50
CA LEU A 594 -5.68 -51.20 33.90
C LEU A 594 -4.52 -50.66 34.74
N HIS A 595 -3.29 -50.64 34.20
CA HIS A 595 -2.15 -50.00 34.88
C HIS A 595 -2.43 -48.52 35.16
N ILE A 596 -2.98 -47.80 34.19
CA ILE A 596 -3.31 -46.37 34.34
C ILE A 596 -4.43 -46.18 35.37
N ALA A 597 -5.49 -46.99 35.32
CA ALA A 597 -6.60 -46.91 36.27
C ALA A 597 -6.08 -47.04 37.71
N VAL A 598 -5.25 -48.05 37.94
CA VAL A 598 -4.70 -48.35 39.26
C VAL A 598 -3.69 -47.30 39.69
N HIS A 599 -2.81 -46.85 38.79
CA HIS A 599 -1.83 -45.80 39.10
C HIS A 599 -2.49 -44.51 39.63
N HIS A 600 -3.66 -44.15 39.08
CA HIS A 600 -4.45 -42.98 39.47
C HIS A 600 -5.57 -43.27 40.47
N GLY A 601 -5.64 -44.48 41.06
CA GLY A 601 -6.66 -44.83 42.06
C GLY A 601 -8.10 -44.87 41.53
N ARG A 602 -8.29 -45.05 40.22
CA ARG A 602 -9.59 -45.05 39.53
C ARG A 602 -10.28 -46.41 39.66
N LYS A 603 -10.71 -46.75 40.87
CA LYS A 603 -11.32 -48.05 41.20
C LYS A 603 -12.45 -48.46 40.25
N ARG A 604 -13.37 -47.55 39.93
CA ARG A 604 -14.52 -47.87 39.07
C ARG A 604 -14.09 -48.21 37.64
N CYS A 605 -13.17 -47.45 37.06
CA CYS A 605 -12.55 -47.80 35.77
C CYS A 605 -11.81 -49.15 35.84
N ALA A 606 -11.02 -49.37 36.91
CA ALA A 606 -10.30 -50.64 37.10
C ALA A 606 -11.27 -51.82 37.18
N LYS A 607 -12.40 -51.67 37.87
CA LYS A 607 -13.44 -52.69 37.96
C LYS A 607 -14.04 -53.01 36.59
N VAL A 608 -14.46 -51.99 35.85
CA VAL A 608 -15.00 -52.18 34.49
C VAL A 608 -13.99 -52.89 33.57
N LEU A 609 -12.71 -52.51 33.65
CA LEU A 609 -11.66 -53.15 32.85
C LEU A 609 -11.45 -54.62 33.22
N LEU A 610 -11.45 -54.95 34.52
CA LEU A 610 -11.32 -56.33 35.01
C LEU A 610 -12.54 -57.18 34.66
N ASP A 611 -13.75 -56.65 34.85
CA ASP A 611 -15.02 -57.30 34.48
C ASP A 611 -15.06 -57.63 32.98
N LEU A 612 -14.36 -56.85 32.15
CA LEU A 612 -14.24 -57.04 30.70
C LEU A 612 -12.97 -57.80 30.27
N GLY A 613 -12.27 -58.45 31.20
CA GLY A 613 -11.19 -59.38 30.92
C GLY A 613 -9.80 -58.75 30.79
N ALA A 614 -9.56 -57.57 31.37
CA ALA A 614 -8.20 -57.06 31.50
C ALA A 614 -7.34 -57.98 32.37
N ASP A 615 -6.13 -58.28 31.91
CA ASP A 615 -5.18 -59.12 32.66
C ASP A 615 -4.67 -58.39 33.92
N ALA A 616 -5.12 -58.86 35.09
CA ALA A 616 -4.71 -58.35 36.40
C ALA A 616 -3.21 -58.52 36.70
N ASN A 617 -2.53 -59.40 35.95
CA ASN A 617 -1.11 -59.72 36.07
C ASN A 617 -0.26 -59.18 34.91
N ALA A 618 -0.84 -58.35 34.02
CA ALA A 618 -0.11 -57.74 32.91
C ALA A 618 1.16 -57.03 33.41
N ARG A 619 2.23 -57.06 32.61
CA ARG A 619 3.52 -56.46 32.98
C ARG A 619 3.88 -55.32 32.04
N SER A 620 4.26 -54.18 32.62
CA SER A 620 4.84 -53.07 31.86
C SER A 620 6.24 -53.38 31.34
N ASN A 621 6.81 -52.47 30.55
CA ASN A 621 8.20 -52.60 30.07
C ASN A 621 9.22 -52.65 31.22
N LYS A 622 8.87 -52.10 32.39
CA LYS A 622 9.68 -52.18 33.63
C LYS A 622 9.29 -53.37 34.52
N GLY A 623 8.53 -54.32 34.00
CA GLY A 623 8.08 -55.51 34.72
C GLY A 623 7.06 -55.25 35.84
N ARG A 624 6.54 -54.02 35.97
CA ARG A 624 5.57 -53.63 37.01
C ARG A 624 4.20 -54.20 36.68
N THR A 625 3.53 -54.77 37.68
CA THR A 625 2.13 -55.24 37.58
C THR A 625 1.16 -54.17 38.10
N PRO A 626 -0.14 -54.22 37.75
CA PRO A 626 -1.16 -53.37 38.36
C PRO A 626 -1.13 -53.43 39.89
N LEU A 627 -1.01 -54.63 40.48
CA LEU A 627 -0.95 -54.81 41.93
C LEU A 627 0.27 -54.12 42.57
N GLY A 628 1.45 -54.20 41.92
CA GLY A 628 2.64 -53.48 42.37
C GLY A 628 2.45 -51.96 42.36
N LEU A 629 1.76 -51.43 41.35
CA LEU A 629 1.43 -50.00 41.28
C LEU A 629 0.41 -49.59 42.37
N ALA A 630 -0.60 -50.42 42.65
CA ALA A 630 -1.60 -50.17 43.70
C ALA A 630 -0.92 -50.01 45.07
N LYS A 631 -0.04 -50.95 45.42
CA LYS A 631 0.72 -50.94 46.68
C LYS A 631 1.62 -49.73 46.81
N ARG A 632 2.41 -49.46 45.76
CA ARG A 632 3.39 -48.35 45.76
C ARG A 632 2.73 -46.98 45.88
N ASN A 633 1.52 -46.83 45.34
CA ASN A 633 0.78 -45.58 45.36
C ASN A 633 -0.30 -45.55 46.46
N GLU A 634 -0.33 -46.54 47.36
CA GLU A 634 -1.25 -46.64 48.51
C GLU A 634 -2.75 -46.67 48.15
N HIS A 635 -3.10 -47.21 46.98
CA HIS A 635 -4.49 -47.32 46.51
C HIS A 635 -5.17 -48.61 47.01
N ALA A 636 -5.42 -48.69 48.31
CA ALA A 636 -5.92 -49.90 48.99
C ALA A 636 -7.19 -50.50 48.36
N GLU A 637 -8.12 -49.67 47.89
CA GLU A 637 -9.35 -50.19 47.25
C GLU A 637 -9.09 -50.83 45.88
N CYS A 638 -8.10 -50.34 45.14
CA CYS A 638 -7.67 -50.96 43.88
C CYS A 638 -6.87 -52.23 44.14
N GLU A 639 -6.07 -52.26 45.21
CA GLU A 639 -5.35 -53.46 45.65
C GLU A 639 -6.32 -54.60 45.95
N GLN A 640 -7.34 -54.36 46.79
CA GLN A 640 -8.33 -55.38 47.11
C GLN A 640 -9.06 -55.86 45.85
N LEU A 641 -9.49 -54.93 45.00
CA LEU A 641 -10.18 -55.25 43.74
C LEU A 641 -9.32 -56.13 42.83
N LEU A 642 -8.02 -55.87 42.72
CA LEU A 642 -7.09 -56.68 41.92
C LEU A 642 -6.91 -58.09 42.51
N ILE A 643 -6.80 -58.21 43.83
CA ILE A 643 -6.70 -59.51 44.52
C ILE A 643 -7.97 -60.33 44.27
N ASP A 644 -9.15 -59.70 44.36
CA ASP A 644 -10.44 -60.33 44.11
C ASP A 644 -10.55 -60.86 42.66
N HIS A 645 -9.84 -60.23 41.71
CA HIS A 645 -9.77 -60.63 40.30
C HIS A 645 -8.51 -61.45 39.95
N GLY A 646 -7.89 -62.09 40.94
CA GLY A 646 -6.81 -63.07 40.71
C GLY A 646 -5.42 -62.48 40.46
N ALA A 647 -5.14 -61.26 40.91
CA ALA A 647 -3.78 -60.71 40.90
C ALA A 647 -2.85 -61.51 41.83
N THR A 648 -1.72 -61.93 41.31
CA THR A 648 -0.72 -62.72 42.04
C THR A 648 0.02 -61.86 43.07
N THR A 649 -0.02 -62.26 44.33
CA THR A 649 0.59 -61.51 45.45
C THR A 649 2.10 -61.76 45.61
N HIS A 650 2.64 -62.77 44.93
CA HIS A 650 4.05 -63.14 44.94
C HIS A 650 4.78 -62.56 43.72
N CYS A 651 5.22 -61.29 43.81
CA CYS A 651 6.08 -60.72 42.77
C CYS A 651 7.55 -61.09 43.06
N SER A 652 8.26 -61.65 42.08
CA SER A 652 9.72 -61.90 42.18
C SER A 652 10.46 -60.58 42.43
N LYS A 653 11.30 -60.53 43.47
CA LYS A 653 12.01 -59.38 44.08
C LYS A 653 12.89 -58.48 43.16
N ALA A 654 12.76 -58.53 41.84
CA ALA A 654 13.69 -57.86 40.93
C ALA A 654 13.28 -56.45 40.46
N ALA A 655 12.10 -55.92 40.82
CA ALA A 655 11.55 -54.71 40.20
C ALA A 655 11.25 -53.52 41.14
N ASP A 656 11.49 -53.66 42.46
CA ASP A 656 11.11 -52.64 43.46
C ASP A 656 12.26 -51.70 43.86
N ASP A 657 13.48 -51.92 43.38
CA ASP A 657 14.62 -51.02 43.60
C ASP A 657 14.67 -49.94 42.50
N ASP A 658 13.88 -48.88 42.65
CA ASP A 658 14.11 -47.58 42.00
C ASP A 658 13.49 -46.48 42.86
N ARG A 659 14.12 -46.24 44.03
CA ARG A 659 13.96 -45.01 44.82
C ARG A 659 14.77 -43.88 44.18
N PHE A 660 14.32 -43.35 43.05
CA PHE A 660 14.79 -42.03 42.60
C PHE A 660 13.64 -41.21 42.04
N ALA A 661 13.53 -40.00 42.60
CA ALA A 661 12.54 -39.00 42.32
C ALA A 661 12.44 -38.71 40.81
N ILE A 662 11.21 -38.66 40.29
CA ILE A 662 10.91 -37.98 39.03
C ILE A 662 10.11 -36.75 39.40
N GLN A 663 10.80 -35.63 39.33
CA GLN A 663 10.31 -34.27 39.42
C GLN A 663 9.21 -34.06 38.36
N PHE A 664 8.08 -33.53 38.79
CA PHE A 664 6.97 -33.15 37.91
C PHE A 664 7.40 -31.97 37.04
N ASP A 665 7.61 -32.21 35.74
CA ASP A 665 7.48 -31.15 34.75
C ASP A 665 6.02 -31.09 34.31
N LEU A 666 5.27 -30.22 34.98
CA LEU A 666 4.05 -29.63 34.42
C LEU A 666 4.47 -28.73 33.25
N PRO A 667 3.69 -28.74 32.16
CA PRO A 667 3.24 -27.45 31.67
C PRO A 667 1.76 -27.43 31.27
N TYR A 668 1.12 -26.35 31.73
CA TYR A 668 -0.13 -25.69 31.33
C TYR A 668 -1.50 -26.29 31.72
N GLY A 669 -2.23 -25.47 32.48
CA GLY A 669 -3.69 -25.43 32.49
C GLY A 669 -4.23 -24.35 31.55
#